data_AF-A0A9E4AKT5-F1
#
_entry.id   AF-A0A9E4AKT5-F1
#
_cell.length_a   1.000
_cell.length_b   1.000
_cell.length_c   1.000
_cell.angle_alpha   90.00
_cell.angle_beta   90.00
_cell.angle_gamma   90.00
#
_symmetry.space_group_name_H-M   'P 1'
#
loop_
_entity.id
_entity.type
_entity.pdbx_description
1 polymer ?
#
loop_
_entity_poly.entity_id
_entity_poly.type
_entity_poly.pdbx_seq_one_letter_code
_entity_poly.pdbx_strand_id
1 'polypeptide(L)'
;MKNDDVGLIQRILSGDEYAFTALVQKHQKWVHSLAWQEIGDFHAAQEVTQDTFIHAFNSLPTLRDPKRFLGWLRVIAKRRCVEWIRKKPIAMPSIDAMPKSELERLFYVRYLEEEQTQASTDRLREVVEDLLQKLPKSERSVIVLHYFKGLTCEEVSARLDISLNTVKSRLYRARKRLEKEESIIRENLRPNLLRGEPRYISIQATAETESGEHLAEGGFRLNRTDEVFTSTGIGTRGHDDGDPSPMYMLLHYVSHGKINLFRFPMNIGKSWKQAGAWKSKARTTLEGYERVEVSAVFEKCLKHKTVFTNADVEGTNAELRNALVNGTRYLWFAKGVGLVKMRYEHANGVVTEAELFKYEVPLEGGEYLPVQVGTQWTYRWQNSYRDEAVFEEWHVIRNFSKPVNLENQMELASARYEVTIDADEPRIAEVKCILTPKIGSGAKSGKKHLMLSMSRFDTEWLYDGYARYLRDLTVTDVNGETLPVEEIDKTQWVVETRDDLPVTLYYKALLNHDERDWPTGRDEAPYTQEDCIFWTGYALFIVGKVKDIELQVNVPDNWHVSTAWERIEPEDHRFVCKDQDDLMNAYLVLGEHCERIVKSGDAEIVLAIGGRFKASMDKIQRTIEAILKAYTEVFGGTPKDRMLFVANPYGAEGYRSGGASGRSITALIGGELDETNRSFWANLVAGVVCYMWNGKAIYFAKSENWFTEAGKQEYWFTEGFTSYYSNVVCTRLGLISENDFLINLKRSSESYLSEQGKRSIREAGKNKFANRELVYDGGSLVAMALDLEIRALTRNRSSLDDVMKQMYKEFGLTDNVFAINDVIRIVSQIAGKDFESFFNKYVTGTERLPLEKHLKNAGVDAQIEFGEKLPNLRYILNEMLSIRLLRNTKEGSLIIFRSPKYQDGDKLIAINDTPVKTFEDVRRSAKDWKSGDVVELTLERKGEKITLPTTLGGMPGKPPLEAASINITITQKPDSTDARRAIWSGILGNNQ
;
A
#
# COMPACT_ATOMS: atom_id res chain seq x y z
N MET A 1 18.29 -24.34 -33.81
CA MET A 1 18.35 -25.81 -33.99
C MET A 1 17.21 -26.43 -33.18
N LYS A 2 16.49 -27.41 -33.77
CA LYS A 2 15.39 -28.13 -33.11
C LYS A 2 15.93 -28.84 -31.84
N ASN A 3 15.54 -28.38 -30.65
CA ASN A 3 15.74 -29.13 -29.39
C ASN A 3 14.71 -30.26 -29.31
N ASP A 4 14.90 -31.28 -30.16
CA ASP A 4 14.19 -32.55 -30.05
C ASP A 4 14.68 -33.27 -28.79
N ASP A 5 13.74 -33.72 -27.95
CA ASP A 5 14.05 -34.43 -26.70
C ASP A 5 14.90 -35.67 -26.98
N VAL A 6 14.67 -36.32 -28.13
CA VAL A 6 15.49 -37.45 -28.58
C VAL A 6 16.95 -37.07 -28.75
N GLY A 7 17.23 -35.89 -29.33
CA GLY A 7 18.59 -35.41 -29.53
C GLY A 7 19.29 -34.99 -28.23
N LEU A 8 18.54 -34.41 -27.29
CA LEU A 8 19.05 -34.10 -25.95
C LEU A 8 19.34 -35.39 -25.17
N ILE A 9 18.43 -36.36 -25.19
CA ILE A 9 18.61 -37.66 -24.53
C ILE A 9 19.82 -38.41 -25.09
N GLN A 10 19.99 -38.46 -26.42
CA GLN A 10 21.17 -39.08 -27.02
C GLN A 10 22.48 -38.40 -26.59
N ARG A 11 22.48 -37.06 -26.49
CA ARG A 11 23.64 -36.31 -26.00
C ARG A 11 23.95 -36.58 -24.53
N ILE A 12 22.92 -36.66 -23.69
CA ILE A 12 23.06 -37.02 -22.27
C ILE A 12 23.63 -38.44 -22.13
N LEU A 13 23.13 -39.40 -22.92
CA LEU A 13 23.64 -40.78 -22.92
C LEU A 13 25.06 -40.89 -23.47
N SER A 14 25.51 -39.92 -24.30
CA SER A 14 26.91 -39.81 -24.75
C SER A 14 27.82 -39.01 -23.80
N GLY A 15 27.32 -38.59 -22.63
CA GLY A 15 28.12 -37.94 -21.58
C GLY A 15 28.08 -36.40 -21.56
N ASP A 16 27.14 -35.77 -22.27
CA ASP A 16 26.96 -34.31 -22.23
C ASP A 16 26.02 -33.92 -21.07
N GLU A 17 26.61 -33.56 -19.93
CA GLU A 17 25.87 -33.21 -18.71
C GLU A 17 25.02 -31.93 -18.86
N TYR A 18 25.42 -31.00 -19.74
CA TYR A 18 24.68 -29.77 -19.99
C TYR A 18 23.39 -29.99 -20.79
N ALA A 19 23.32 -31.09 -21.55
CA ALA A 19 22.12 -31.46 -22.28
C ALA A 19 20.97 -31.89 -21.35
N PHE A 20 21.26 -32.36 -20.12
CA PHE A 20 20.22 -32.68 -19.14
C PHE A 20 19.60 -31.44 -18.53
N THR A 21 20.40 -30.40 -18.25
CA THR A 21 19.89 -29.10 -17.80
C THR A 21 18.89 -28.51 -18.79
N ALA A 22 19.13 -28.63 -20.09
CA ALA A 22 18.17 -28.22 -21.11
C ALA A 22 16.87 -29.06 -21.09
N LEU A 23 16.98 -30.36 -20.81
CA LEU A 23 15.85 -31.28 -20.65
C LEU A 23 15.01 -30.93 -19.39
N VAL A 24 15.67 -30.64 -18.26
CA VAL A 24 15.03 -30.21 -17.01
C VAL A 24 14.37 -28.84 -17.19
N GLN A 25 15.08 -27.85 -17.72
CA GLN A 25 14.52 -26.52 -17.95
C GLN A 25 13.27 -26.54 -18.82
N LYS A 26 13.25 -27.44 -19.81
CA LYS A 26 12.12 -27.64 -20.72
C LYS A 26 10.91 -28.27 -20.02
N HIS A 27 11.12 -29.24 -19.13
CA HIS A 27 10.03 -30.06 -18.58
C HIS A 27 9.69 -29.76 -17.10
N GLN A 28 10.50 -28.96 -16.38
CA GLN A 28 10.37 -28.73 -14.93
C GLN A 28 9.06 -28.09 -14.52
N LYS A 29 8.58 -27.10 -15.28
CA LYS A 29 7.31 -26.40 -14.97
C LYS A 29 6.10 -27.33 -15.12
N TRP A 30 6.19 -28.28 -16.05
CA TRP A 30 5.13 -29.26 -16.30
C TRP A 30 5.08 -30.33 -15.22
N VAL A 31 6.23 -30.89 -14.82
CA VAL A 31 6.30 -31.84 -13.68
C VAL A 31 5.89 -31.16 -12.37
N HIS A 32 6.29 -29.90 -12.15
CA HIS A 32 5.86 -29.12 -10.98
C HIS A 32 4.37 -28.89 -10.92
N SER A 33 3.76 -28.52 -12.06
CA SER A 33 2.31 -28.40 -12.14
C SER A 33 1.61 -29.74 -11.86
N LEU A 34 2.18 -30.87 -12.31
CA LEU A 34 1.62 -32.19 -12.08
C LEU A 34 1.76 -32.63 -10.60
N ALA A 35 2.90 -32.35 -9.96
CA ALA A 35 3.11 -32.65 -8.55
C ALA A 35 2.21 -31.78 -7.64
N TRP A 36 2.03 -30.50 -8.00
CA TRP A 36 1.16 -29.58 -7.27
C TRP A 36 -0.32 -29.97 -7.35
N GLN A 37 -0.78 -30.46 -8.50
CA GLN A 37 -2.15 -30.97 -8.65
C GLN A 37 -2.44 -32.22 -7.81
N GLU A 38 -1.43 -33.05 -7.50
CA GLU A 38 -1.62 -34.28 -6.72
C GLU A 38 -1.37 -34.07 -5.22
N ILE A 39 -0.62 -33.02 -4.82
CA ILE A 39 -0.19 -32.78 -3.43
C ILE A 39 -0.90 -31.57 -2.79
N GLY A 40 -1.34 -30.58 -3.58
CA GLY A 40 -2.03 -29.37 -3.11
C GLY A 40 -1.13 -28.28 -2.51
N ASP A 41 0.08 -28.64 -2.06
CA ASP A 41 1.07 -27.71 -1.49
C ASP A 41 2.16 -27.33 -2.51
N PHE A 42 2.40 -26.03 -2.70
CA PHE A 42 3.28 -25.49 -3.74
C PHE A 42 4.77 -25.81 -3.50
N HIS A 43 5.21 -25.78 -2.24
CA HIS A 43 6.60 -26.02 -1.86
C HIS A 43 6.92 -27.52 -1.87
N ALA A 44 6.03 -28.35 -1.36
CA ALA A 44 6.13 -29.81 -1.44
C ALA A 44 6.13 -30.30 -2.89
N ALA A 45 5.33 -29.68 -3.77
CA ALA A 45 5.36 -29.97 -5.20
C ALA A 45 6.71 -29.62 -5.85
N GLN A 46 7.37 -28.57 -5.37
CA GLN A 46 8.70 -28.16 -5.84
C GLN A 46 9.77 -29.19 -5.46
N GLU A 47 9.71 -29.72 -4.24
CA GLU A 47 10.60 -30.80 -3.79
C GLU A 47 10.37 -32.09 -4.57
N VAL A 48 9.12 -32.51 -4.73
CA VAL A 48 8.78 -33.70 -5.52
C VAL A 48 9.18 -33.55 -6.99
N THR A 49 9.17 -32.33 -7.53
CA THR A 49 9.65 -32.05 -8.89
C THR A 49 11.15 -32.22 -9.02
N GLN A 50 11.91 -31.69 -8.06
CA GLN A 50 13.36 -31.87 -8.03
C GLN A 50 13.70 -33.36 -7.91
N ASP A 51 13.07 -34.08 -6.98
CA ASP A 51 13.25 -35.53 -6.82
C ASP A 51 12.90 -36.31 -8.10
N THR A 52 11.88 -35.86 -8.82
CA THR A 52 11.47 -36.48 -10.09
C THR A 52 12.56 -36.37 -11.14
N PHE A 53 13.17 -35.19 -11.32
CA PHE A 53 14.25 -35.03 -12.32
C PHE A 53 15.55 -35.68 -11.89
N ILE A 54 15.87 -35.70 -10.59
CA ILE A 54 17.02 -36.43 -10.07
C ILE A 54 16.86 -37.93 -10.36
N HIS A 55 15.68 -38.49 -10.09
CA HIS A 55 15.39 -39.89 -10.43
C HIS A 55 15.35 -40.14 -11.94
N ALA A 56 14.82 -39.21 -12.72
CA ALA A 56 14.78 -39.31 -14.16
C ALA A 56 16.19 -39.27 -14.77
N PHE A 57 17.11 -38.49 -14.24
CA PHE A 57 18.51 -38.47 -14.68
C PHE A 57 19.17 -39.84 -14.46
N ASN A 58 19.09 -40.34 -13.23
CA ASN A 58 19.72 -41.60 -12.84
C ASN A 58 19.13 -42.81 -13.57
N SER A 59 17.85 -42.74 -13.94
CA SER A 59 17.15 -43.83 -14.63
C SER A 59 17.13 -43.65 -16.14
N LEU A 60 17.65 -42.54 -16.67
CA LEU A 60 17.58 -42.19 -18.10
C LEU A 60 18.16 -43.27 -19.04
N PRO A 61 19.26 -43.97 -18.70
CA PRO A 61 19.79 -45.07 -19.52
C PRO A 61 18.82 -46.25 -19.69
N THR A 62 17.82 -46.38 -18.83
CA THR A 62 16.81 -47.45 -18.90
C THR A 62 15.66 -47.14 -19.86
N LEU A 63 15.60 -45.91 -20.40
CA LEU A 63 14.58 -45.47 -21.35
C LEU A 63 14.81 -46.12 -22.72
N ARG A 64 14.05 -47.17 -23.03
CA ARG A 64 14.18 -47.94 -24.29
C ARG A 64 13.82 -47.16 -25.56
N ASP A 65 12.92 -46.19 -25.47
CA ASP A 65 12.49 -45.35 -26.58
C ASP A 65 12.50 -43.86 -26.17
N PRO A 66 13.51 -43.08 -26.61
CA PRO A 66 13.64 -41.66 -26.29
C PRO A 66 12.43 -40.80 -26.69
N LYS A 67 11.62 -41.24 -27.69
CA LYS A 67 10.40 -40.52 -28.11
C LYS A 67 9.28 -40.58 -27.06
N ARG A 68 9.39 -41.47 -26.07
CA ARG A 68 8.40 -41.64 -24.99
C ARG A 68 8.81 -40.97 -23.68
N PHE A 69 9.85 -40.14 -23.69
CA PHE A 69 10.43 -39.52 -22.49
C PHE A 69 9.42 -38.82 -21.59
N LEU A 70 8.53 -37.98 -22.13
CA LEU A 70 7.51 -37.27 -21.34
C LEU A 70 6.55 -38.23 -20.62
N GLY A 71 6.11 -39.30 -21.30
CA GLY A 71 5.24 -40.31 -20.70
C GLY A 71 5.94 -41.10 -19.61
N TRP A 72 7.23 -41.40 -19.78
CA TRP A 72 8.08 -42.06 -18.80
C TRP A 72 8.35 -41.17 -17.57
N LEU A 73 8.68 -39.89 -17.79
CA LEU A 73 8.89 -38.88 -16.76
C LEU A 73 7.62 -38.66 -15.91
N ARG A 74 6.43 -38.72 -16.53
CA ARG A 74 5.14 -38.65 -15.82
C ARG A 74 4.96 -39.75 -14.78
N VAL A 75 5.39 -40.97 -15.11
CA VAL A 75 5.25 -42.13 -14.22
C VAL A 75 6.16 -41.99 -13.01
N ILE A 76 7.39 -41.48 -13.22
CA ILE A 76 8.33 -41.16 -12.14
C ILE A 76 7.71 -40.08 -11.23
N ALA A 77 7.20 -39.00 -11.83
CA ALA A 77 6.58 -37.89 -11.11
C ALA A 77 5.42 -38.35 -10.20
N LYS A 78 4.47 -39.12 -10.74
CA LYS A 78 3.34 -39.63 -9.95
C LYS A 78 3.78 -40.56 -8.82
N ARG A 79 4.78 -41.43 -9.04
CA ARG A 79 5.31 -42.29 -7.97
C ARG A 79 5.95 -41.48 -6.84
N ARG A 80 6.70 -40.42 -7.16
CA ARG A 80 7.29 -39.54 -6.15
C ARG A 80 6.24 -38.77 -5.36
N CYS A 81 5.17 -38.30 -6.01
CA CYS A 81 4.03 -37.68 -5.32
C CYS A 81 3.39 -38.64 -4.30
N VAL A 82 3.13 -39.88 -4.70
CA VAL A 82 2.53 -40.90 -3.81
C VAL A 82 3.43 -41.27 -2.64
N GLU A 83 4.75 -41.36 -2.86
CA GLU A 83 5.72 -41.62 -1.78
C GLU A 83 5.85 -40.45 -0.82
N TRP A 84 5.82 -39.22 -1.34
CA TRP A 84 5.82 -38.00 -0.52
C TRP A 84 4.62 -37.96 0.43
N ILE A 85 3.42 -38.23 -0.11
CA ILE A 85 2.17 -38.25 0.67
C ILE A 85 2.20 -39.37 1.74
N ARG A 86 2.85 -40.50 1.48
CA ARG A 86 3.00 -41.62 2.43
C ARG A 86 4.03 -41.38 3.54
N LYS A 87 4.96 -40.43 3.39
CA LYS A 87 6.10 -40.20 4.30
C LYS A 87 5.83 -39.22 5.45
N LYS A 88 4.57 -38.88 5.78
CA LYS A 88 4.25 -38.14 7.02
C LYS A 88 4.11 -39.08 8.23
N PRO A 89 5.08 -39.08 9.17
CA PRO A 89 4.81 -39.27 10.59
C PRO A 89 5.18 -38.02 11.41
N ILE A 90 4.41 -37.82 12.48
CA ILE A 90 4.60 -36.86 13.58
C ILE A 90 5.94 -37.13 14.31
N ALA A 91 6.78 -36.11 14.52
CA ALA A 91 7.58 -35.85 15.74
C ALA A 91 8.63 -34.72 15.52
N MET A 92 8.67 -33.76 16.45
CA MET A 92 9.77 -32.79 16.70
C MET A 92 11.05 -33.48 17.21
N PRO A 93 12.23 -32.85 17.03
CA PRO A 93 12.89 -32.05 18.10
C PRO A 93 13.55 -30.75 17.56
N SER A 94 13.95 -29.68 18.28
CA SER A 94 13.93 -29.18 19.67
C SER A 94 14.11 -27.65 19.57
N ILE A 95 13.33 -26.85 20.30
CA ILE A 95 13.27 -25.37 20.24
C ILE A 95 14.15 -24.76 21.35
N ASP A 96 15.48 -24.74 21.20
CA ASP A 96 16.36 -24.14 22.23
C ASP A 96 17.56 -23.30 21.72
N ALA A 97 17.65 -22.98 20.43
CA ALA A 97 18.89 -22.38 19.87
C ALA A 97 18.81 -20.96 19.27
N MET A 98 17.75 -20.16 19.49
CA MET A 98 17.63 -18.79 18.93
C MET A 98 17.54 -17.72 20.05
N PRO A 99 18.17 -16.53 19.95
CA PRO A 99 17.96 -15.46 20.91
C PRO A 99 16.67 -14.74 20.52
N LYS A 100 15.74 -14.62 21.46
CA LYS A 100 14.38 -14.08 21.28
C LYS A 100 14.35 -12.70 20.58
N SER A 101 15.41 -11.92 20.77
CA SER A 101 15.65 -10.58 20.23
C SER A 101 15.86 -10.50 18.72
N GLU A 102 16.32 -11.58 18.09
CA GLU A 102 16.63 -11.60 16.67
C GLU A 102 15.38 -11.94 15.85
N LEU A 103 14.52 -12.85 16.35
CA LEU A 103 13.18 -13.10 15.83
C LEU A 103 12.38 -11.79 15.72
N GLU A 104 12.34 -10.96 16.77
CA GLU A 104 11.57 -9.71 16.82
C GLU A 104 12.04 -8.64 15.82
N ARG A 105 13.36 -8.51 15.57
CA ARG A 105 13.93 -7.59 14.58
C ARG A 105 13.42 -7.90 13.17
N LEU A 106 13.13 -9.16 12.89
CA LEU A 106 12.75 -9.67 11.57
C LEU A 106 11.25 -9.72 11.33
N PHE A 107 10.46 -9.47 12.38
CA PHE A 107 9.02 -9.28 12.31
C PHE A 107 8.65 -7.79 12.26
N TYR A 108 9.40 -6.92 12.95
CA TYR A 108 9.22 -5.46 12.87
C TYR A 108 9.66 -4.88 11.52
N VAL A 109 10.77 -5.34 10.93
CA VAL A 109 11.21 -4.92 9.59
C VAL A 109 10.23 -5.39 8.48
N ARG A 110 9.60 -6.57 8.67
CA ARG A 110 8.61 -7.16 7.74
C ARG A 110 7.31 -6.36 7.62
N TYR A 111 6.74 -5.90 8.74
CA TYR A 111 5.54 -5.04 8.78
C TYR A 111 5.75 -3.73 7.99
N LEU A 112 7.00 -3.26 7.91
CA LEU A 112 7.37 -1.96 7.33
C LEU A 112 7.78 -2.00 5.85
N GLU A 113 7.94 -3.19 5.27
CA GLU A 113 8.40 -3.39 3.90
C GLU A 113 7.30 -3.89 2.95
N GLU A 114 6.25 -4.54 3.48
CA GLU A 114 5.08 -4.98 2.73
C GLU A 114 4.28 -3.78 2.18
N GLU A 115 4.14 -2.70 2.96
CA GLU A 115 3.46 -1.47 2.56
C GLU A 115 4.17 -0.72 1.40
N GLN A 116 5.50 -0.87 1.25
CA GLN A 116 6.30 -0.09 0.29
C GLN A 116 6.45 -0.72 -1.10
N THR A 117 6.34 -2.05 -1.23
CA THR A 117 6.86 -2.75 -2.43
C THR A 117 5.79 -3.42 -3.30
N GLN A 118 4.52 -3.43 -2.88
CA GLN A 118 3.51 -4.36 -3.43
C GLN A 118 2.57 -3.72 -4.49
N ALA A 119 2.35 -2.40 -4.42
CA ALA A 119 1.36 -1.69 -5.25
C ALA A 119 1.62 -1.71 -6.78
N SER A 120 2.84 -2.00 -7.23
CA SER A 120 3.23 -1.96 -8.65
C SER A 120 3.12 -3.31 -9.38
N THR A 121 3.09 -4.44 -8.66
CA THR A 121 3.20 -5.78 -9.27
C THR A 121 1.84 -6.49 -9.38
N ASP A 122 0.88 -6.19 -8.48
CA ASP A 122 -0.39 -6.92 -8.39
C ASP A 122 -1.46 -6.45 -9.41
N ARG A 123 -1.47 -5.15 -9.76
CA ARG A 123 -2.34 -4.61 -10.83
C ARG A 123 -2.10 -5.27 -12.19
N LEU A 124 -0.85 -5.63 -12.49
CA LEU A 124 -0.51 -6.28 -13.75
C LEU A 124 -1.07 -7.70 -13.81
N ARG A 125 -1.17 -8.37 -12.66
CA ARG A 125 -1.68 -9.74 -12.52
C ARG A 125 -3.20 -9.78 -12.69
N GLU A 126 -3.92 -8.85 -12.06
CA GLU A 126 -5.37 -8.71 -12.20
C GLU A 126 -5.79 -8.35 -13.64
N VAL A 127 -5.04 -7.47 -14.30
CA VAL A 127 -5.29 -7.11 -15.70
C VAL A 127 -5.10 -8.31 -16.62
N VAL A 128 -4.06 -9.13 -16.40
CA VAL A 128 -3.84 -10.35 -17.19
C VAL A 128 -4.99 -11.34 -17.00
N GLU A 129 -5.55 -11.47 -15.80
CA GLU A 129 -6.70 -12.34 -15.54
C GLU A 129 -7.99 -11.82 -16.18
N ASP A 130 -8.30 -10.52 -16.08
CA ASP A 130 -9.46 -9.90 -16.75
C ASP A 130 -9.40 -10.07 -18.28
N LEU A 131 -8.23 -9.82 -18.87
CA LEU A 131 -8.01 -9.97 -20.30
C LEU A 131 -8.20 -11.41 -20.79
N LEU A 132 -7.75 -12.39 -20.00
CA LEU A 132 -7.99 -13.80 -20.31
C LEU A 132 -9.49 -14.13 -20.20
N GLN A 133 -10.20 -13.55 -19.24
CA GLN A 133 -11.65 -13.75 -19.07
C GLN A 133 -12.49 -13.19 -20.25
N LYS A 134 -12.00 -12.20 -20.98
CA LYS A 134 -12.66 -11.66 -22.18
C LYS A 134 -12.52 -12.54 -23.42
N LEU A 135 -11.64 -13.54 -23.40
CA LEU A 135 -11.51 -14.50 -24.50
C LEU A 135 -12.58 -15.60 -24.41
N PRO A 136 -13.19 -16.01 -25.55
CA PRO A 136 -14.01 -17.21 -25.60
C PRO A 136 -13.27 -18.42 -25.04
N LYS A 137 -13.98 -19.30 -24.31
CA LYS A 137 -13.37 -20.44 -23.59
C LYS A 137 -12.43 -21.28 -24.46
N SER A 138 -12.78 -21.49 -25.73
CA SER A 138 -11.96 -22.22 -26.72
C SER A 138 -10.67 -21.50 -27.13
N GLU A 139 -10.66 -20.17 -27.13
CA GLU A 139 -9.52 -19.32 -27.46
C GLU A 139 -8.62 -19.11 -26.22
N ARG A 140 -9.25 -18.85 -25.06
CA ARG A 140 -8.60 -18.77 -23.75
C ARG A 140 -7.81 -20.03 -23.42
N SER A 141 -8.42 -21.20 -23.60
CA SER A 141 -7.78 -22.48 -23.32
C SER A 141 -6.52 -22.66 -24.16
N VAL A 142 -6.56 -22.25 -25.43
CA VAL A 142 -5.41 -22.35 -26.34
C VAL A 142 -4.32 -21.32 -25.97
N ILE A 143 -4.66 -20.08 -25.61
CA ILE A 143 -3.71 -19.06 -25.10
C ILE A 143 -3.04 -19.52 -23.81
N VAL A 144 -3.82 -20.00 -22.83
CA VAL A 144 -3.33 -20.45 -21.53
C VAL A 144 -2.40 -21.65 -21.71
N LEU A 145 -2.80 -22.63 -22.50
CA LEU A 145 -1.96 -23.81 -22.75
C LEU A 145 -0.69 -23.46 -23.53
N HIS A 146 -0.76 -22.58 -24.53
CA HIS A 146 0.39 -22.23 -25.36
C HIS A 146 1.37 -21.28 -24.67
N TYR A 147 0.90 -20.17 -24.10
CA TYR A 147 1.75 -19.11 -23.57
C TYR A 147 2.04 -19.22 -22.08
N PHE A 148 1.06 -19.69 -21.28
CA PHE A 148 1.22 -19.80 -19.83
C PHE A 148 1.68 -21.19 -19.40
N LYS A 149 1.29 -22.25 -20.13
CA LYS A 149 1.75 -23.62 -19.91
C LYS A 149 2.82 -24.07 -20.92
N GLY A 150 3.20 -23.22 -21.87
CA GLY A 150 4.34 -23.42 -22.77
C GLY A 150 4.21 -24.53 -23.82
N LEU A 151 3.01 -25.08 -24.04
CA LEU A 151 2.77 -26.19 -24.98
C LEU A 151 2.89 -25.72 -26.44
N THR A 152 3.49 -26.55 -27.30
CA THR A 152 3.52 -26.31 -28.75
C THR A 152 2.11 -26.42 -29.37
N CYS A 153 1.90 -25.86 -30.57
CA CYS A 153 0.58 -25.91 -31.22
C CYS A 153 0.11 -27.35 -31.47
N GLU A 154 1.06 -28.24 -31.75
CA GLU A 154 0.88 -29.67 -31.94
C GLU A 154 0.46 -30.37 -30.64
N GLU A 155 1.06 -29.99 -29.51
CA GLU A 155 0.68 -30.52 -28.20
C GLU A 155 -0.67 -29.96 -27.71
N VAL A 156 -0.99 -28.69 -27.99
CA VAL A 156 -2.32 -28.12 -27.70
C VAL A 156 -3.40 -28.79 -28.56
N SER A 157 -3.07 -29.10 -29.82
CA SER A 157 -3.94 -29.82 -30.76
C SER A 157 -4.29 -31.21 -30.23
N ALA A 158 -3.28 -31.97 -29.78
CA ALA A 158 -3.47 -33.28 -29.17
C ALA A 158 -4.18 -33.20 -27.80
N ARG A 159 -3.91 -32.16 -26.99
CA ARG A 159 -4.46 -32.02 -25.64
C ARG A 159 -5.94 -31.63 -25.61
N LEU A 160 -6.37 -30.85 -26.59
CA LEU A 160 -7.75 -30.39 -26.73
C LEU A 160 -8.54 -31.20 -27.79
N ASP A 161 -7.91 -32.20 -28.40
CA ASP A 161 -8.45 -33.04 -29.48
C ASP A 161 -9.06 -32.23 -30.64
N ILE A 162 -8.29 -31.25 -31.13
CA ILE A 162 -8.69 -30.37 -32.25
C ILE A 162 -7.55 -30.25 -33.24
N SER A 163 -7.83 -29.98 -34.52
CA SER A 163 -6.78 -29.91 -35.55
C SER A 163 -5.74 -28.82 -35.30
N LEU A 164 -4.51 -29.04 -35.76
CA LEU A 164 -3.41 -28.07 -35.65
C LEU A 164 -3.75 -26.71 -36.28
N ASN A 165 -4.47 -26.73 -37.41
CA ASN A 165 -4.94 -25.52 -38.07
C ASN A 165 -5.99 -24.78 -37.23
N THR A 166 -6.83 -25.51 -36.49
CA THR A 166 -7.80 -24.93 -35.54
C THR A 166 -7.08 -24.27 -34.35
N VAL A 167 -6.01 -24.87 -33.81
CA VAL A 167 -5.18 -24.26 -32.74
C VAL A 167 -4.52 -22.98 -33.22
N LYS A 168 -3.87 -23.00 -34.40
CA LYS A 168 -3.22 -21.82 -34.99
C LYS A 168 -4.23 -20.70 -35.25
N SER A 169 -5.41 -21.04 -35.78
CA SER A 169 -6.50 -20.09 -36.01
C SER A 169 -7.07 -19.51 -34.71
N ARG A 170 -7.20 -20.31 -33.64
CA ARG A 170 -7.68 -19.84 -32.32
C ARG A 170 -6.63 -18.99 -31.59
N LEU A 171 -5.34 -19.32 -31.67
CA LEU A 171 -4.26 -18.44 -31.16
C LEU A 171 -4.26 -17.10 -31.88
N TYR A 172 -4.38 -17.13 -33.21
CA TYR A 172 -4.43 -15.92 -34.01
C TYR A 172 -5.62 -15.03 -33.64
N ARG A 173 -6.83 -15.61 -33.53
CA ARG A 173 -8.04 -14.89 -33.08
C ARG A 173 -7.92 -14.36 -31.65
N ALA A 174 -7.37 -15.15 -30.75
CA ALA A 174 -7.19 -14.75 -29.35
C ALA A 174 -6.20 -13.60 -29.21
N ARG A 175 -5.06 -13.65 -29.92
CA ARG A 175 -4.09 -12.54 -29.98
C ARG A 175 -4.75 -11.28 -30.53
N LYS A 176 -5.47 -11.39 -31.66
CA LYS A 176 -6.17 -10.26 -32.28
C LYS A 176 -7.30 -9.68 -31.41
N ARG A 177 -7.91 -10.46 -30.51
CA ARG A 177 -8.88 -9.97 -29.53
C ARG A 177 -8.22 -9.29 -28.33
N LEU A 178 -7.12 -9.84 -27.82
CA LEU A 178 -6.35 -9.23 -26.73
C LEU A 178 -5.65 -7.94 -27.17
N GLU A 179 -5.23 -7.85 -28.43
CA GLU A 179 -4.64 -6.65 -29.04
C GLU A 179 -5.64 -5.47 -29.07
N LYS A 180 -6.95 -5.74 -29.11
CA LYS A 180 -8.00 -4.70 -28.97
C LYS A 180 -8.12 -4.14 -27.56
N GLU A 181 -7.52 -4.78 -26.56
CA GLU A 181 -7.58 -4.39 -25.15
C GLU A 181 -6.26 -3.72 -24.67
N GLU A 182 -5.38 -3.31 -25.59
CA GLU A 182 -4.06 -2.70 -25.31
C GLU A 182 -4.13 -1.48 -24.37
N SER A 183 -5.25 -0.74 -24.39
CA SER A 183 -5.49 0.43 -23.54
C SER A 183 -5.46 0.08 -22.04
N ILE A 184 -6.05 -1.06 -21.66
CA ILE A 184 -6.14 -1.54 -20.27
C ILE A 184 -4.76 -1.91 -19.72
N ILE A 185 -3.90 -2.49 -20.57
CA ILE A 185 -2.52 -2.86 -20.21
C ILE A 185 -1.68 -1.59 -19.97
N ARG A 186 -1.86 -0.54 -20.78
CA ARG A 186 -1.10 0.73 -20.69
C ARG A 186 -1.54 1.67 -19.56
N GLU A 187 -2.77 1.56 -19.07
CA GLU A 187 -3.25 2.37 -17.93
C GLU A 187 -2.74 1.82 -16.59
N ASN A 188 -2.51 0.50 -16.48
CA ASN A 188 -2.20 -0.17 -15.22
C ASN A 188 -0.70 -0.37 -14.90
N LEU A 189 0.22 0.08 -15.78
CA LEU A 189 1.68 -0.13 -15.68
C LEU A 189 2.51 1.08 -15.14
N ARG A 190 1.89 2.11 -14.50
CA ARG A 190 2.63 3.25 -13.91
C ARG A 190 2.73 3.15 -12.36
N PRO A 191 3.92 3.08 -11.73
CA PRO A 191 4.07 3.02 -10.27
C PRO A 191 4.07 4.42 -9.60
N ASN A 192 3.38 4.53 -8.46
CA ASN A 192 3.50 5.52 -7.37
C ASN A 192 3.55 7.02 -7.71
N LEU A 193 2.39 7.60 -8.04
CA LEU A 193 2.10 9.02 -7.82
C LEU A 193 0.58 9.24 -7.69
N LEU A 194 0.02 8.78 -6.58
CA LEU A 194 -1.38 9.04 -6.17
C LEU A 194 -1.45 9.21 -4.65
N ARG A 195 -0.78 10.23 -4.11
CA ARG A 195 -1.33 10.98 -2.97
C ARG A 195 -1.73 12.33 -3.56
N GLY A 196 -3.03 12.59 -3.57
CA GLY A 196 -3.67 13.60 -4.42
C GLY A 196 -4.32 12.93 -5.63
N GLU A 197 -5.64 12.92 -5.70
CA GLU A 197 -6.38 12.33 -6.83
C GLU A 197 -5.92 12.90 -8.18
N PRO A 198 -5.82 12.08 -9.25
CA PRO A 198 -5.47 12.57 -10.57
C PRO A 198 -6.69 13.31 -11.14
N ARG A 199 -6.59 14.64 -11.23
CA ARG A 199 -7.62 15.47 -11.85
C ARG A 199 -7.51 15.34 -13.36
N TYR A 200 -8.55 14.86 -14.04
CA TYR A 200 -8.59 14.86 -15.50
C TYR A 200 -9.90 15.42 -16.06
N ILE A 201 -9.79 15.96 -17.27
CA ILE A 201 -10.88 16.49 -18.07
C ILE A 201 -10.88 15.80 -19.42
N SER A 202 -12.07 15.53 -19.95
CA SER A 202 -12.28 14.97 -21.28
C SER A 202 -12.82 16.06 -22.20
N ILE A 203 -12.21 16.20 -23.36
CA ILE A 203 -12.49 17.19 -24.39
C ILE A 203 -12.92 16.47 -25.66
N GLN A 204 -13.93 16.99 -26.33
CA GLN A 204 -14.29 16.64 -27.70
C GLN A 204 -13.93 17.82 -28.59
N ALA A 205 -13.35 17.57 -29.75
CA ALA A 205 -13.00 18.62 -30.69
C ALA A 205 -13.38 18.26 -32.12
N THR A 206 -13.69 19.29 -32.89
CA THR A 206 -14.11 19.25 -34.30
C THR A 206 -13.27 20.25 -35.08
N ALA A 207 -12.69 19.82 -36.19
CA ALA A 207 -11.88 20.64 -37.11
C ALA A 207 -12.59 20.79 -38.45
N GLU A 208 -12.68 22.03 -38.91
CA GLU A 208 -13.34 22.42 -40.17
C GLU A 208 -12.48 23.46 -40.92
N THR A 209 -12.57 23.49 -42.24
CA THR A 209 -11.94 24.55 -43.05
C THR A 209 -12.67 25.89 -42.86
N GLU A 210 -12.05 26.99 -43.31
CA GLU A 210 -12.70 28.31 -43.35
C GLU A 210 -13.99 28.30 -44.20
N SER A 211 -14.05 27.45 -45.22
CA SER A 211 -15.25 27.20 -46.04
C SER A 211 -16.32 26.30 -45.39
N GLY A 212 -16.08 25.77 -44.19
CA GLY A 212 -17.01 24.93 -43.44
C GLY A 212 -16.98 23.44 -43.83
N GLU A 213 -15.94 23.00 -44.53
CA GLU A 213 -15.72 21.57 -44.82
C GLU A 213 -15.23 20.87 -43.55
N HIS A 214 -15.93 19.81 -43.13
CA HIS A 214 -15.54 19.01 -41.99
C HIS A 214 -14.29 18.16 -42.30
N LEU A 215 -13.22 18.36 -41.53
CA LEU A 215 -11.95 17.66 -41.73
C LEU A 215 -11.78 16.49 -40.78
N ALA A 216 -12.03 16.71 -39.49
CA ALA A 216 -11.88 15.68 -38.47
C ALA A 216 -12.65 16.00 -37.17
N GLU A 217 -12.92 14.95 -36.39
CA GLU A 217 -13.37 15.06 -35.01
C GLU A 217 -12.62 14.08 -34.11
N GLY A 218 -12.47 14.40 -32.83
CA GLY A 218 -11.76 13.53 -31.89
C GLY A 218 -11.99 13.85 -30.42
N GLY A 219 -11.71 12.86 -29.57
CA GLY A 219 -11.80 12.96 -28.12
C GLY A 219 -10.42 12.92 -27.46
N PHE A 220 -10.22 13.67 -26.39
CA PHE A 220 -8.92 13.83 -25.74
C PHE A 220 -9.05 13.99 -24.22
N ARG A 221 -8.05 13.55 -23.44
CA ARG A 221 -7.97 13.77 -21.99
C ARG A 221 -6.76 14.62 -21.63
N LEU A 222 -6.96 15.62 -20.79
CA LEU A 222 -5.88 16.33 -20.11
C LEU A 222 -5.83 15.86 -18.66
N ASN A 223 -4.69 15.33 -18.23
CA ASN A 223 -4.47 14.80 -16.90
C ASN A 223 -3.47 15.66 -16.14
N ARG A 224 -3.81 16.06 -14.93
CA ARG A 224 -2.91 16.75 -14.02
C ARG A 224 -2.66 15.90 -12.77
N THR A 225 -1.39 15.80 -12.41
CA THR A 225 -0.91 15.33 -11.11
C THR A 225 -0.21 16.48 -10.39
N ASP A 226 0.19 16.27 -9.15
CA ASP A 226 0.98 17.26 -8.39
C ASP A 226 2.36 17.52 -9.01
N GLU A 227 2.86 16.61 -9.84
CA GLU A 227 4.20 16.70 -10.44
C GLU A 227 4.20 16.96 -11.95
N VAL A 228 3.15 16.58 -12.66
CA VAL A 228 3.15 16.56 -14.13
C VAL A 228 1.78 16.87 -14.70
N PHE A 229 1.75 17.71 -15.74
CA PHE A 229 0.61 17.86 -16.64
C PHE A 229 0.85 17.06 -17.92
N THR A 230 -0.10 16.21 -18.29
CA THR A 230 -0.02 15.34 -19.47
C THR A 230 -1.30 15.41 -20.29
N SER A 231 -1.19 15.15 -21.58
CA SER A 231 -2.35 14.93 -22.46
C SER A 231 -2.35 13.49 -22.97
N THR A 232 -3.52 12.94 -23.28
CA THR A 232 -3.69 11.61 -23.86
C THR A 232 -4.85 11.64 -24.86
N GLY A 233 -4.59 11.27 -26.12
CA GLY A 233 -5.64 11.20 -27.13
C GLY A 233 -6.50 9.93 -27.05
N ILE A 234 -7.79 10.05 -27.35
CA ILE A 234 -8.78 8.93 -27.38
C ILE A 234 -9.10 8.51 -28.83
N GLY A 235 -8.56 9.22 -29.84
CA GLY A 235 -8.68 8.90 -31.26
C GLY A 235 -9.40 10.01 -32.04
N THR A 236 -9.07 10.12 -33.32
CA THR A 236 -9.64 11.07 -34.28
C THR A 236 -10.23 10.31 -35.47
N ARG A 237 -11.36 10.76 -36.00
CA ARG A 237 -11.95 10.30 -37.27
C ARG A 237 -11.86 11.45 -38.28
N GLY A 238 -11.43 11.18 -39.50
CA GLY A 238 -11.31 12.17 -40.57
C GLY A 238 -11.18 11.51 -41.95
N HIS A 239 -11.43 12.29 -43.01
CA HIS A 239 -11.38 11.85 -44.41
C HIS A 239 -9.96 11.45 -44.85
N ASP A 240 -9.82 10.32 -45.54
CA ASP A 240 -8.54 9.73 -45.96
C ASP A 240 -8.23 10.13 -47.43
N ASP A 241 -7.90 11.41 -47.65
CA ASP A 241 -7.71 11.99 -49.00
C ASP A 241 -6.27 11.86 -49.53
N GLY A 242 -5.53 10.82 -49.15
CA GLY A 242 -4.22 10.51 -49.75
C GLY A 242 -3.07 11.47 -49.43
N ASP A 243 -3.33 12.55 -48.69
CA ASP A 243 -2.31 13.31 -47.97
C ASP A 243 -1.64 12.40 -46.92
N PRO A 244 -0.41 12.69 -46.46
CA PRO A 244 0.21 11.94 -45.38
C PRO A 244 -0.54 12.19 -44.05
N SER A 245 -1.71 11.58 -43.85
CA SER A 245 -2.42 11.52 -42.57
C SER A 245 -1.43 11.06 -41.50
N PRO A 246 -1.25 11.85 -40.43
CA PRO A 246 -2.35 11.97 -39.46
C PRO A 246 -2.62 13.35 -38.82
N MET A 247 -2.07 14.49 -39.24
CA MET A 247 -2.12 15.72 -38.42
C MET A 247 -3.28 16.70 -38.70
N TYR A 248 -4.53 16.22 -38.75
CA TYR A 248 -5.74 17.06 -38.97
C TYR A 248 -6.26 17.80 -37.73
N MET A 249 -5.61 17.63 -36.58
CA MET A 249 -6.01 18.25 -35.32
C MET A 249 -4.76 18.85 -34.67
N LEU A 250 -4.88 20.05 -34.14
CA LEU A 250 -3.94 20.76 -33.29
C LEU A 250 -3.39 19.84 -32.20
N LEU A 251 -4.24 19.01 -31.59
CA LEU A 251 -3.76 18.11 -30.56
C LEU A 251 -2.74 17.08 -31.07
N HIS A 252 -2.78 16.67 -32.34
CA HIS A 252 -1.74 15.79 -32.88
C HIS A 252 -0.36 16.45 -32.87
N TYR A 253 -0.32 17.77 -33.07
CA TYR A 253 0.89 18.56 -32.95
C TYR A 253 1.29 18.82 -31.49
N VAL A 254 0.33 18.86 -30.56
CA VAL A 254 0.57 19.15 -29.13
C VAL A 254 0.87 17.89 -28.30
N SER A 255 0.24 16.75 -28.58
CA SER A 255 0.24 15.62 -27.65
C SER A 255 -0.09 14.24 -28.22
N HIS A 256 0.35 13.89 -29.43
CA HIS A 256 0.18 12.49 -29.86
C HIS A 256 0.78 11.53 -28.82
N GLY A 257 -0.05 10.66 -28.22
CA GLY A 257 0.25 9.80 -27.07
C GLY A 257 0.47 10.51 -25.71
N LYS A 258 0.99 9.80 -24.70
CA LYS A 258 1.23 10.35 -23.35
C LYS A 258 2.45 11.29 -23.35
N ILE A 259 2.28 12.56 -23.72
CA ILE A 259 3.32 13.60 -23.66
C ILE A 259 3.16 14.41 -22.37
N ASN A 260 4.25 14.58 -21.61
CA ASN A 260 4.27 15.54 -20.51
C ASN A 260 4.42 16.95 -21.09
N LEU A 261 3.43 17.78 -20.84
CA LEU A 261 3.38 19.18 -21.26
C LEU A 261 4.08 20.08 -20.25
N PHE A 262 3.93 19.80 -18.94
CA PHE A 262 4.65 20.51 -17.88
C PHE A 262 5.07 19.57 -16.76
N ARG A 263 6.10 19.97 -16.02
CA ARG A 263 6.36 19.46 -14.67
C ARG A 263 6.17 20.57 -13.64
N PHE A 264 5.59 20.19 -12.51
CA PHE A 264 5.38 21.04 -11.35
C PHE A 264 6.41 20.72 -10.25
N PRO A 265 6.84 21.72 -9.45
CA PRO A 265 6.64 23.14 -9.71
C PRO A 265 7.39 23.59 -10.98
N MET A 266 6.81 24.53 -11.73
CA MET A 266 7.38 25.01 -12.99
C MET A 266 8.65 25.82 -12.71
N ASN A 267 9.80 25.28 -13.08
CA ASN A 267 11.11 25.91 -12.90
C ASN A 267 11.63 26.41 -14.25
N ILE A 268 11.59 27.72 -14.49
CA ILE A 268 12.09 28.35 -15.71
C ILE A 268 13.58 28.02 -15.90
N GLY A 269 14.00 27.73 -17.13
CA GLY A 269 15.37 27.41 -17.52
C GLY A 269 15.78 25.94 -17.35
N LYS A 270 15.00 25.10 -16.65
CA LYS A 270 15.33 23.66 -16.53
C LYS A 270 14.99 22.91 -17.81
N SER A 271 15.88 21.99 -18.20
CA SER A 271 15.67 21.08 -19.33
C SER A 271 15.48 19.63 -18.86
N TRP A 272 14.60 18.88 -19.51
CA TRP A 272 14.41 17.44 -19.24
C TRP A 272 14.29 16.63 -20.53
N LYS A 273 14.59 15.33 -20.45
CA LYS A 273 14.43 14.37 -21.55
C LYS A 273 13.25 13.46 -21.26
N GLN A 274 12.42 13.22 -22.26
CA GLN A 274 11.33 12.25 -22.19
C GLN A 274 11.27 11.40 -23.46
N ALA A 275 10.85 10.15 -23.33
CA ALA A 275 10.52 9.32 -24.48
C ALA A 275 9.18 9.82 -25.06
N GLY A 276 9.17 10.14 -26.35
CA GLY A 276 7.99 10.58 -27.10
C GLY A 276 7.16 9.39 -27.60
N ALA A 277 5.89 9.64 -27.91
CA ALA A 277 4.96 8.58 -28.32
C ALA A 277 5.22 8.00 -29.72
N TRP A 278 5.89 8.75 -30.59
CA TRP A 278 6.23 8.37 -31.96
C TRP A 278 7.54 7.58 -32.06
N LYS A 279 7.90 6.84 -31.00
CA LYS A 279 9.25 6.30 -30.75
C LYS A 279 10.36 7.37 -30.82
N SER A 280 10.01 8.65 -30.68
CA SER A 280 10.96 9.77 -30.71
C SER A 280 11.55 10.06 -29.33
N LYS A 281 12.64 10.82 -29.27
CA LYS A 281 13.19 11.41 -28.05
C LYS A 281 12.85 12.89 -28.03
N ALA A 282 12.24 13.36 -26.95
CA ALA A 282 11.95 14.77 -26.75
C ALA A 282 12.85 15.35 -25.66
N ARG A 283 13.40 16.54 -25.90
CA ARG A 283 14.04 17.37 -24.87
C ARG A 283 13.26 18.66 -24.73
N THR A 284 12.89 18.99 -23.51
CA THR A 284 11.99 20.09 -23.23
C THR A 284 12.62 21.08 -22.26
N THR A 285 12.38 22.38 -22.49
CA THR A 285 12.91 23.49 -21.71
C THR A 285 11.83 24.58 -21.53
N LEU A 286 11.72 25.13 -20.32
CA LEU A 286 10.91 26.33 -20.06
C LEU A 286 11.77 27.58 -20.32
N GLU A 287 11.40 28.41 -21.29
CA GLU A 287 12.25 29.51 -21.78
C GLU A 287 11.93 30.89 -21.17
N GLY A 288 10.89 31.00 -20.35
CA GLY A 288 10.51 32.24 -19.67
C GLY A 288 9.10 32.71 -20.02
N TYR A 289 8.80 33.98 -19.76
CA TYR A 289 7.52 34.60 -20.13
C TYR A 289 7.69 35.54 -21.32
N GLU A 290 6.76 35.50 -22.26
CA GLU A 290 6.70 36.39 -23.43
C GLU A 290 5.31 37.00 -23.58
N ARG A 291 5.24 38.19 -24.18
CA ARG A 291 3.99 38.82 -24.61
C ARG A 291 3.54 38.17 -25.92
N VAL A 292 2.29 37.76 -26.00
CA VAL A 292 1.71 37.09 -27.18
C VAL A 292 0.45 37.85 -27.61
N GLU A 293 0.43 38.27 -28.87
CA GLU A 293 -0.71 38.90 -29.52
C GLU A 293 -1.33 37.89 -30.51
N VAL A 294 -2.60 37.55 -30.29
CA VAL A 294 -3.47 36.71 -31.15
C VAL A 294 -4.82 37.44 -31.31
N SER A 295 -5.97 36.78 -31.25
CA SER A 295 -7.27 37.46 -31.16
C SER A 295 -7.44 38.32 -29.89
N ALA A 296 -6.56 38.14 -28.90
CA ALA A 296 -6.41 38.96 -27.71
C ALA A 296 -4.92 39.14 -27.37
N VAL A 297 -4.60 40.10 -26.49
CA VAL A 297 -3.23 40.37 -26.03
C VAL A 297 -3.02 39.72 -24.65
N PHE A 298 -2.02 38.86 -24.54
CA PHE A 298 -1.62 38.20 -23.30
C PHE A 298 -0.21 38.64 -22.90
N GLU A 299 -0.10 39.41 -21.81
CA GLU A 299 1.15 40.07 -21.38
C GLU A 299 2.21 39.11 -20.79
N LYS A 300 1.79 37.97 -20.22
CA LYS A 300 2.69 37.02 -19.55
C LYS A 300 2.37 35.57 -19.92
N CYS A 301 2.79 35.14 -21.10
CA CYS A 301 2.65 33.75 -21.54
C CYS A 301 3.91 32.95 -21.25
N LEU A 302 3.78 31.85 -20.51
CA LEU A 302 4.89 30.94 -20.26
C LEU A 302 5.25 30.21 -21.57
N LYS A 303 6.50 30.36 -22.01
CA LYS A 303 7.05 29.73 -23.20
C LYS A 303 7.69 28.39 -22.90
N HIS A 304 7.26 27.40 -23.64
CA HIS A 304 7.68 26.02 -23.50
C HIS A 304 8.24 25.50 -24.83
N LYS A 305 9.53 25.15 -24.86
CA LYS A 305 10.22 24.63 -26.04
C LYS A 305 10.45 23.14 -25.92
N THR A 306 10.12 22.38 -26.96
CA THR A 306 10.39 20.95 -27.04
C THR A 306 11.06 20.61 -28.36
N VAL A 307 12.22 19.96 -28.30
CA VAL A 307 12.96 19.45 -29.46
C VAL A 307 12.73 17.94 -29.57
N PHE A 308 12.14 17.51 -30.67
CA PHE A 308 11.91 16.11 -31.01
C PHE A 308 12.99 15.61 -31.96
N THR A 309 13.56 14.45 -31.64
CA THR A 309 14.65 13.80 -32.39
C THR A 309 14.43 12.29 -32.47
N ASN A 310 15.02 11.64 -33.47
CA ASN A 310 15.02 10.18 -33.63
C ASN A 310 13.61 9.56 -33.66
N ALA A 311 12.64 10.20 -34.32
CA ALA A 311 11.35 9.58 -34.63
C ALA A 311 11.53 8.34 -35.52
N ASP A 312 10.76 7.29 -35.22
CA ASP A 312 10.76 6.01 -35.95
C ASP A 312 9.31 5.57 -36.22
N VAL A 313 8.66 6.30 -37.13
CA VAL A 313 7.28 6.10 -37.58
C VAL A 313 7.28 5.13 -38.76
N GLU A 314 6.58 4.02 -38.60
CA GLU A 314 6.43 2.98 -39.63
C GLU A 314 5.28 3.29 -40.62
N GLY A 315 5.33 2.73 -41.83
CA GLY A 315 4.26 2.81 -42.84
C GLY A 315 4.66 3.50 -44.14
N THR A 316 3.68 3.75 -45.01
CA THR A 316 3.85 4.53 -46.25
C THR A 316 4.35 5.95 -45.91
N ASN A 317 5.29 6.47 -46.70
CA ASN A 317 5.92 7.79 -46.49
C ASN A 317 6.61 7.97 -45.12
N ALA A 318 7.19 6.90 -44.55
CA ALA A 318 7.89 6.92 -43.26
C ALA A 318 8.94 8.03 -43.13
N GLU A 319 9.74 8.29 -44.16
CA GLU A 319 10.73 9.38 -44.16
C GLU A 319 10.09 10.74 -43.95
N LEU A 320 9.02 11.02 -44.70
CA LEU A 320 8.28 12.28 -44.61
C LEU A 320 7.57 12.41 -43.25
N ARG A 321 6.98 11.32 -42.74
CA ARG A 321 6.37 11.27 -41.40
C ARG A 321 7.39 11.48 -40.28
N ASN A 322 8.57 10.88 -40.39
CA ASN A 322 9.67 11.09 -39.44
C ASN A 322 10.16 12.55 -39.46
N ALA A 323 10.23 13.16 -40.65
CA ALA A 323 10.61 14.56 -40.78
C ALA A 323 9.53 15.53 -40.24
N LEU A 324 8.26 15.11 -40.24
CA LEU A 324 7.17 15.85 -39.58
C LEU A 324 7.18 15.70 -38.06
N VAL A 325 7.57 14.55 -37.52
CA VAL A 325 7.68 14.37 -36.06
C VAL A 325 8.96 15.01 -35.51
N ASN A 326 10.08 14.94 -36.22
CA ASN A 326 11.31 15.59 -35.77
C ASN A 326 11.22 17.10 -35.99
N GLY A 327 11.80 17.89 -35.09
CA GLY A 327 11.77 19.35 -35.17
C GLY A 327 11.65 20.02 -33.82
N THR A 328 11.35 21.33 -33.83
CA THR A 328 11.23 22.14 -32.62
C THR A 328 9.83 22.71 -32.48
N ARG A 329 9.19 22.45 -31.35
CA ARG A 329 7.86 22.95 -31.01
C ARG A 329 7.93 23.96 -29.88
N TYR A 330 7.27 25.09 -30.06
CA TYR A 330 7.07 26.14 -29.09
C TYR A 330 5.58 26.22 -28.73
N LEU A 331 5.30 26.27 -27.44
CA LEU A 331 3.95 26.44 -26.90
C LEU A 331 3.95 27.62 -25.93
N TRP A 332 2.94 28.48 -26.01
CA TRP A 332 2.76 29.62 -25.12
C TRP A 332 1.47 29.45 -24.33
N PHE A 333 1.58 29.56 -23.01
CA PHE A 333 0.45 29.37 -22.10
C PHE A 333 0.20 30.62 -21.25
N ALA A 334 -1.03 31.15 -21.30
CA ALA A 334 -1.50 32.20 -20.42
C ALA A 334 -2.16 31.61 -19.17
N LYS A 335 -2.01 32.28 -18.02
CA LYS A 335 -2.68 31.87 -16.79
C LYS A 335 -4.19 32.11 -16.90
N GLY A 336 -5.01 31.18 -16.42
CA GLY A 336 -6.47 31.22 -16.51
C GLY A 336 -7.04 30.80 -17.87
N VAL A 337 -6.26 30.86 -18.95
CA VAL A 337 -6.70 30.52 -20.31
C VAL A 337 -6.01 29.27 -20.87
N GLY A 338 -4.74 29.06 -20.53
CA GLY A 338 -3.88 27.96 -21.01
C GLY A 338 -3.29 28.19 -22.39
N LEU A 339 -3.33 27.21 -23.30
CA LEU A 339 -2.62 27.29 -24.59
C LEU A 339 -3.20 28.43 -25.44
N VAL A 340 -2.38 29.45 -25.73
CA VAL A 340 -2.79 30.62 -26.53
C VAL A 340 -2.11 30.66 -27.90
N LYS A 341 -0.93 30.06 -28.04
CA LYS A 341 -0.18 29.99 -29.31
C LYS A 341 0.69 28.73 -29.37
N MET A 342 0.85 28.19 -30.56
CA MET A 342 1.80 27.12 -30.90
C MET A 342 2.53 27.48 -32.20
N ARG A 343 3.82 27.15 -32.24
CA ARG A 343 4.61 27.12 -33.48
C ARG A 343 5.44 25.84 -33.51
N TYR A 344 5.36 25.08 -34.59
CA TYR A 344 6.15 23.87 -34.80
C TYR A 344 6.96 24.03 -36.08
N GLU A 345 8.28 24.07 -35.92
CA GLU A 345 9.26 24.04 -37.00
C GLU A 345 9.69 22.59 -37.24
N HIS A 346 9.16 21.98 -38.30
CA HIS A 346 9.42 20.58 -38.65
C HIS A 346 10.80 20.41 -39.29
N ALA A 347 11.38 19.21 -39.21
CA ALA A 347 12.73 18.94 -39.74
C ALA A 347 12.80 19.02 -41.28
N ASN A 348 11.67 18.91 -41.98
CA ASN A 348 11.56 19.12 -43.43
C ASN A 348 11.37 20.59 -43.85
N GLY A 349 11.41 21.53 -42.90
CA GLY A 349 11.26 22.97 -43.17
C GLY A 349 9.82 23.47 -43.21
N VAL A 350 8.82 22.58 -43.08
CA VAL A 350 7.41 22.97 -42.92
C VAL A 350 7.22 23.63 -41.56
N VAL A 351 6.33 24.62 -41.50
CA VAL A 351 5.95 25.27 -40.24
C VAL A 351 4.44 25.12 -40.03
N THR A 352 4.07 24.68 -38.83
CA THR A 352 2.68 24.67 -38.39
C THR A 352 2.50 25.71 -37.29
N GLU A 353 1.55 26.62 -37.47
CA GLU A 353 1.21 27.63 -36.47
C GLU A 353 -0.26 27.50 -36.08
N ALA A 354 -0.51 27.66 -34.78
CA ALA A 354 -1.86 27.71 -34.24
C ALA A 354 -1.96 28.85 -33.23
N GLU A 355 -3.08 29.54 -33.27
CA GLU A 355 -3.40 30.63 -32.38
C GLU A 355 -4.80 30.49 -31.84
N LEU A 356 -4.98 30.92 -30.60
CA LEU A 356 -6.30 30.98 -29.99
C LEU A 356 -7.12 32.05 -30.72
N PHE A 357 -8.25 31.64 -31.28
CA PHE A 357 -9.12 32.48 -32.07
C PHE A 357 -10.31 32.97 -31.25
N LYS A 358 -11.01 32.06 -30.56
CA LYS A 358 -12.10 32.37 -29.63
C LYS A 358 -11.94 31.56 -28.35
N TYR A 359 -12.35 32.11 -27.23
CA TYR A 359 -12.41 31.39 -25.96
C TYR A 359 -13.48 31.99 -25.06
N GLU A 360 -14.02 31.16 -24.18
CA GLU A 360 -14.86 31.58 -23.06
C GLU A 360 -14.22 31.07 -21.78
N VAL A 361 -13.94 31.93 -20.80
CA VAL A 361 -13.25 31.55 -19.55
C VAL A 361 -13.92 32.25 -18.36
N PRO A 362 -14.20 31.56 -17.24
CA PRO A 362 -14.71 32.21 -16.03
C PRO A 362 -13.65 33.13 -15.42
N LEU A 363 -14.10 34.25 -14.87
CA LEU A 363 -13.31 35.47 -14.64
C LEU A 363 -12.08 35.39 -13.72
N GLU A 364 -11.75 34.27 -13.09
CA GLU A 364 -10.53 34.14 -12.27
C GLU A 364 -10.00 32.69 -12.25
N GLY A 365 -8.80 32.49 -12.81
CA GLY A 365 -8.15 31.19 -12.94
C GLY A 365 -6.70 31.18 -12.46
N GLY A 366 -6.39 30.30 -11.52
CA GLY A 366 -5.07 30.19 -10.89
C GLY A 366 -4.00 29.44 -11.69
N GLU A 367 -4.34 28.83 -12.83
CA GLU A 367 -3.57 27.73 -13.43
C GLU A 367 -3.23 27.95 -14.92
N TYR A 368 -2.20 27.26 -15.44
CA TYR A 368 -1.79 27.32 -16.86
C TYR A 368 -2.39 26.17 -17.67
N LEU A 369 -3.67 25.89 -17.44
CA LEU A 369 -4.41 24.83 -18.15
C LEU A 369 -5.28 25.44 -19.24
N PRO A 370 -5.36 24.82 -20.43
CA PRO A 370 -6.25 25.27 -21.50
C PRO A 370 -7.72 25.18 -21.13
N VAL A 371 -8.10 24.74 -19.92
CA VAL A 371 -9.46 24.42 -19.54
C VAL A 371 -9.70 24.72 -18.06
N GLN A 372 -10.63 25.65 -17.79
CA GLN A 372 -11.24 25.82 -16.47
C GLN A 372 -12.71 25.38 -16.55
N VAL A 373 -13.38 25.17 -15.42
CA VAL A 373 -14.67 24.45 -15.35
C VAL A 373 -15.73 25.05 -16.30
N GLY A 374 -16.11 24.31 -17.36
CA GLY A 374 -17.29 24.60 -18.20
C GLY A 374 -17.10 25.34 -19.52
N THR A 375 -15.90 25.39 -20.10
CA THR A 375 -15.54 26.34 -21.17
C THR A 375 -15.33 25.74 -22.58
N GLN A 376 -15.37 26.59 -23.62
CA GLN A 376 -15.12 26.28 -25.05
C GLN A 376 -13.94 27.09 -25.60
N TRP A 377 -13.16 26.53 -26.54
CA TRP A 377 -12.11 27.23 -27.28
C TRP A 377 -12.22 26.96 -28.76
N THR A 378 -11.82 27.93 -29.56
CA THR A 378 -11.62 27.76 -30.99
C THR A 378 -10.19 28.16 -31.31
N TYR A 379 -9.45 27.25 -31.90
CA TYR A 379 -8.10 27.50 -32.41
C TYR A 379 -8.17 27.68 -33.92
N ARG A 380 -7.50 28.71 -34.42
CA ARG A 380 -7.22 28.85 -35.85
C ARG A 380 -5.80 28.37 -36.09
N TRP A 381 -5.61 27.46 -37.02
CA TRP A 381 -4.28 26.96 -37.34
C TRP A 381 -4.12 26.70 -38.82
N GLN A 382 -2.88 26.79 -39.29
CA GLN A 382 -2.50 26.56 -40.67
C GLN A 382 -1.21 25.74 -40.69
N ASN A 383 -1.18 24.71 -41.54
CA ASN A 383 0.06 24.01 -41.87
C ASN A 383 0.46 24.34 -43.31
N SER A 384 1.75 24.26 -43.64
CA SER A 384 2.22 24.59 -45.01
C SER A 384 1.82 23.56 -46.08
N TYR A 385 1.02 22.54 -45.75
CA TYR A 385 0.48 21.58 -46.73
C TYR A 385 -0.89 21.98 -47.27
N ARG A 386 -1.57 22.93 -46.61
CA ARG A 386 -2.86 23.47 -47.05
C ARG A 386 -2.78 24.98 -47.15
N ASP A 387 -3.31 25.50 -48.25
CA ASP A 387 -3.38 26.95 -48.49
C ASP A 387 -4.54 27.63 -47.72
N GLU A 388 -5.43 26.85 -47.10
CA GLU A 388 -6.59 27.32 -46.31
C GLU A 388 -6.37 27.11 -44.80
N ALA A 389 -6.96 27.99 -43.98
CA ALA A 389 -6.93 27.88 -42.53
C ALA A 389 -7.94 26.84 -42.00
N VAL A 390 -7.59 26.20 -40.89
CA VAL A 390 -8.44 25.24 -40.17
C VAL A 390 -8.87 25.85 -38.84
N PHE A 391 -10.16 25.73 -38.53
CA PHE A 391 -10.73 26.09 -37.24
C PHE A 391 -11.04 24.83 -36.47
N GLU A 392 -10.49 24.73 -35.26
CA GLU A 392 -10.68 23.58 -34.38
C GLU A 392 -11.37 24.03 -33.09
N GLU A 393 -12.60 23.57 -32.90
CA GLU A 393 -13.42 23.89 -31.75
C GLU A 393 -13.31 22.80 -30.69
N TRP A 394 -12.95 23.16 -29.47
CA TRP A 394 -12.72 22.28 -28.33
C TRP A 394 -13.81 22.48 -27.29
N HIS A 395 -14.46 21.38 -26.92
CA HIS A 395 -15.58 21.30 -25.99
C HIS A 395 -15.29 20.37 -24.83
N VAL A 396 -15.44 20.84 -23.59
CA VAL A 396 -15.29 19.98 -22.40
C VAL A 396 -16.55 19.13 -22.22
N ILE A 397 -16.41 17.80 -22.28
CA ILE A 397 -17.54 16.87 -22.17
C ILE A 397 -17.61 16.13 -20.82
N ARG A 398 -16.47 15.96 -20.12
CA ARG A 398 -16.44 15.42 -18.74
C ARG A 398 -15.35 16.09 -17.93
N ASN A 399 -15.62 16.32 -16.66
CA ASN A 399 -14.68 16.90 -15.73
C ASN A 399 -14.71 16.10 -14.42
N PHE A 400 -13.66 15.33 -14.13
CA PHE A 400 -13.53 14.54 -12.90
C PHE A 400 -13.01 15.37 -11.72
N SER A 401 -12.86 16.69 -11.93
CA SER A 401 -12.82 17.68 -10.86
C SER A 401 -14.14 18.43 -10.70
N LYS A 402 -15.25 17.95 -11.29
CA LYS A 402 -16.56 18.52 -10.97
C LYS A 402 -16.84 18.29 -9.49
N PRO A 403 -17.07 19.35 -8.70
CA PRO A 403 -17.98 19.21 -7.59
C PRO A 403 -19.25 18.61 -8.18
N VAL A 404 -19.77 17.54 -7.57
CA VAL A 404 -21.17 17.18 -7.76
C VAL A 404 -21.95 18.48 -7.52
N ASN A 405 -22.87 18.84 -8.40
CA ASN A 405 -23.68 20.02 -8.15
C ASN A 405 -24.50 19.73 -6.89
N LEU A 406 -24.04 20.22 -5.73
CA LEU A 406 -24.68 20.08 -4.43
C LEU A 406 -25.79 21.12 -4.25
N GLU A 407 -26.14 21.88 -5.31
CA GLU A 407 -27.41 22.60 -5.34
C GLU A 407 -28.51 21.59 -4.99
N ASN A 408 -29.15 21.80 -3.83
CA ASN A 408 -30.18 20.96 -3.25
C ASN A 408 -29.70 19.62 -2.64
N GLN A 409 -28.46 19.57 -2.13
CA GLN A 409 -28.03 18.47 -1.27
C GLN A 409 -28.95 18.36 -0.05
N MET A 410 -29.50 17.16 0.15
CA MET A 410 -30.33 16.83 1.29
C MET A 410 -29.46 16.51 2.50
N GLU A 411 -29.83 17.05 3.67
CA GLU A 411 -29.22 16.66 4.94
C GLU A 411 -30.01 15.49 5.55
N LEU A 412 -29.31 14.54 6.16
CA LEU A 412 -29.94 13.43 6.87
C LEU A 412 -30.12 13.78 8.35
N ALA A 413 -31.30 13.47 8.89
CA ALA A 413 -31.60 13.59 10.31
C ALA A 413 -31.16 12.34 11.09
N SER A 414 -31.37 11.15 10.51
CA SER A 414 -31.01 9.86 11.12
C SER A 414 -30.88 8.77 10.06
N ALA A 415 -30.29 7.64 10.45
CA ALA A 415 -30.25 6.44 9.62
C ALA A 415 -30.52 5.18 10.45
N ARG A 416 -31.15 4.18 9.83
CA ARG A 416 -31.33 2.85 10.43
C ARG A 416 -30.79 1.78 9.50
N TYR A 417 -29.83 1.00 9.98
CA TYR A 417 -29.25 -0.13 9.26
C TYR A 417 -29.77 -1.44 9.85
N GLU A 418 -30.05 -2.40 8.98
CA GLU A 418 -30.39 -3.76 9.32
C GLU A 418 -29.48 -4.67 8.51
N VAL A 419 -28.67 -5.46 9.21
CA VAL A 419 -27.74 -6.44 8.62
C VAL A 419 -28.27 -7.83 8.94
N THR A 420 -28.51 -8.65 7.93
CA THR A 420 -28.98 -10.03 8.11
C THR A 420 -27.94 -11.00 7.58
N ILE A 421 -27.56 -11.97 8.41
CA ILE A 421 -26.72 -13.11 8.04
C ILE A 421 -27.55 -14.38 8.12
N ASP A 422 -27.57 -15.15 7.04
CA ASP A 422 -28.18 -16.48 6.99
C ASP A 422 -27.17 -17.55 7.45
N ALA A 423 -27.63 -18.54 8.21
CA ALA A 423 -26.82 -19.68 8.62
C ALA A 423 -26.34 -20.53 7.44
N ASP A 424 -27.15 -20.62 6.38
CA ASP A 424 -26.86 -21.41 5.18
C ASP A 424 -25.88 -20.69 4.23
N GLU A 425 -25.85 -19.36 4.27
CA GLU A 425 -24.98 -18.52 3.45
C GLU A 425 -24.21 -17.48 4.30
N PRO A 426 -23.38 -17.90 5.27
CA PRO A 426 -22.79 -17.02 6.29
C PRO A 426 -21.85 -15.94 5.70
N ARG A 427 -21.35 -16.15 4.49
CA ARG A 427 -20.46 -15.20 3.79
C ARG A 427 -21.21 -14.10 3.05
N ILE A 428 -22.54 -14.04 3.16
CA ILE A 428 -23.35 -13.00 2.55
C ILE A 428 -24.05 -12.22 3.67
N ALA A 429 -23.81 -10.91 3.69
CA ALA A 429 -24.55 -9.99 4.54
C ALA A 429 -25.57 -9.23 3.70
N GLU A 430 -26.85 -9.42 3.98
CA GLU A 430 -27.91 -8.62 3.38
C GLU A 430 -28.08 -7.35 4.21
N VAL A 431 -27.89 -6.19 3.58
CA VAL A 431 -27.93 -4.90 4.25
C VAL A 431 -29.10 -4.09 3.71
N LYS A 432 -30.00 -3.72 4.62
CA LYS A 432 -31.06 -2.76 4.37
C LYS A 432 -30.77 -1.49 5.18
N CYS A 433 -30.81 -0.34 4.54
CA CYS A 433 -30.57 0.95 5.18
C CYS A 433 -31.72 1.90 4.88
N ILE A 434 -32.29 2.52 5.91
CA ILE A 434 -33.31 3.56 5.80
C ILE A 434 -32.68 4.88 6.20
N LEU A 435 -32.56 5.80 5.24
CA LEU A 435 -32.01 7.13 5.42
C LEU A 435 -33.15 8.13 5.55
N THR A 436 -33.22 8.82 6.70
CA THR A 436 -34.29 9.77 6.99
C THR A 436 -33.82 11.20 6.77
N PRO A 437 -34.37 11.95 5.81
CA PRO A 437 -34.03 13.33 5.57
C PRO A 437 -34.39 14.26 6.73
N LYS A 438 -33.67 15.36 6.85
CA LYS A 438 -34.05 16.49 7.69
C LYS A 438 -35.08 17.34 6.95
N ILE A 439 -36.25 17.51 7.57
CA ILE A 439 -37.37 18.28 7.03
C ILE A 439 -36.92 19.70 6.65
N GLY A 440 -37.19 20.11 5.41
CA GLY A 440 -36.86 21.44 4.90
C GLY A 440 -35.40 21.64 4.47
N SER A 441 -34.61 20.56 4.38
CA SER A 441 -33.26 20.61 3.79
C SER A 441 -33.31 20.53 2.26
N GLY A 442 -32.38 21.20 1.56
CA GLY A 442 -32.37 21.30 0.09
C GLY A 442 -33.36 22.34 -0.47
N ALA A 443 -33.61 22.33 -1.79
CA ALA A 443 -34.57 23.27 -2.41
C ALA A 443 -36.01 23.04 -1.94
N LYS A 444 -36.77 24.13 -1.84
CA LYS A 444 -38.23 24.11 -1.58
C LYS A 444 -39.05 23.53 -2.74
N SER A 445 -38.50 23.47 -3.95
CA SER A 445 -39.08 22.81 -5.12
C SER A 445 -37.98 22.31 -6.07
N GLY A 446 -38.16 21.12 -6.65
CA GLY A 446 -37.22 20.52 -7.60
C GLY A 446 -36.59 19.22 -7.10
N LYS A 447 -35.68 18.67 -7.91
CA LYS A 447 -34.92 17.46 -7.60
C LYS A 447 -33.91 17.76 -6.47
N LYS A 448 -33.93 16.93 -5.43
CA LYS A 448 -32.95 16.92 -4.33
C LYS A 448 -31.97 15.77 -4.55
N HIS A 449 -30.78 15.92 -4.00
CA HIS A 449 -29.70 14.95 -4.17
C HIS A 449 -29.20 14.43 -2.82
N LEU A 450 -29.11 13.11 -2.70
CA LEU A 450 -28.49 12.45 -1.57
C LEU A 450 -27.15 11.85 -1.98
N MET A 451 -26.08 12.27 -1.31
CA MET A 451 -24.74 11.73 -1.52
C MET A 451 -24.55 10.48 -0.67
N LEU A 452 -24.14 9.39 -1.32
CA LEU A 452 -23.80 8.12 -0.69
C LEU A 452 -22.37 7.75 -1.03
N SER A 453 -21.69 7.10 -0.10
CA SER A 453 -20.32 6.64 -0.29
C SER A 453 -20.03 5.36 0.47
N MET A 454 -19.12 4.56 -0.07
CA MET A 454 -18.46 3.46 0.64
C MET A 454 -16.98 3.79 0.80
N SER A 455 -16.38 3.36 1.90
CA SER A 455 -14.97 3.64 2.19
C SER A 455 -14.03 3.02 1.14
N ARG A 456 -12.87 3.67 0.95
CA ARG A 456 -11.73 3.15 0.18
C ARG A 456 -10.54 2.76 1.06
N PHE A 457 -10.73 2.78 2.38
CA PHE A 457 -9.66 2.52 3.34
C PHE A 457 -8.97 1.18 3.07
N ASP A 458 -7.65 1.18 2.91
CA ASP A 458 -6.81 0.00 2.64
C ASP A 458 -7.16 -0.73 1.31
N THR A 459 -7.97 -0.10 0.47
CA THR A 459 -8.40 -0.59 -0.85
C THR A 459 -8.16 0.43 -1.96
N GLU A 460 -7.31 1.44 -1.73
CA GLU A 460 -7.00 2.50 -2.71
C GLU A 460 -6.34 1.93 -3.99
N TRP A 461 -5.77 0.73 -3.90
CA TRP A 461 -5.21 -0.01 -5.01
C TRP A 461 -6.29 -0.70 -5.88
N LEU A 462 -7.48 -0.97 -5.33
CA LEU A 462 -8.66 -1.50 -6.03
C LEU A 462 -9.47 -0.35 -6.64
N TYR A 463 -9.69 -0.39 -7.97
CA TYR A 463 -10.48 0.63 -8.67
C TYR A 463 -11.87 0.83 -8.04
N ASP A 464 -12.52 -0.28 -7.71
CA ASP A 464 -13.87 -0.29 -7.14
C ASP A 464 -13.90 -0.30 -5.59
N GLY A 465 -12.74 -0.24 -4.92
CA GLY A 465 -12.66 -0.36 -3.45
C GLY A 465 -13.39 -1.59 -2.91
N TYR A 466 -14.04 -1.45 -1.75
CA TYR A 466 -14.92 -2.49 -1.19
C TYR A 466 -16.24 -2.66 -1.97
N ALA A 467 -16.64 -1.69 -2.78
CA ALA A 467 -17.88 -1.77 -3.55
C ALA A 467 -17.89 -2.94 -4.55
N ARG A 468 -16.71 -3.43 -4.93
CA ARG A 468 -16.51 -4.70 -5.67
C ARG A 468 -17.27 -5.88 -5.08
N TYR A 469 -17.42 -5.92 -3.75
CA TYR A 469 -18.06 -7.02 -3.04
C TYR A 469 -19.55 -6.80 -2.83
N LEU A 470 -20.10 -5.69 -3.32
CA LEU A 470 -21.53 -5.42 -3.26
C LEU A 470 -22.26 -6.03 -4.45
N ARG A 471 -23.46 -6.54 -4.21
CA ARG A 471 -24.40 -7.02 -5.24
C ARG A 471 -25.76 -6.40 -5.01
N ASP A 472 -26.52 -6.30 -6.10
CA ASP A 472 -27.94 -5.99 -6.07
C ASP A 472 -28.30 -4.67 -5.36
N LEU A 473 -27.46 -3.64 -5.51
CA LEU A 473 -27.76 -2.31 -4.98
C LEU A 473 -29.03 -1.77 -5.61
N THR A 474 -30.04 -1.61 -4.77
CA THR A 474 -31.34 -1.02 -5.12
C THR A 474 -31.65 0.10 -4.15
N VAL A 475 -32.28 1.16 -4.65
CA VAL A 475 -32.67 2.32 -3.86
C VAL A 475 -34.13 2.61 -4.16
N THR A 476 -34.96 2.70 -3.14
CA THR A 476 -36.40 2.91 -3.28
C THR A 476 -36.90 4.05 -2.38
N ASP A 477 -38.02 4.63 -2.74
CA ASP A 477 -38.78 5.55 -1.89
C ASP A 477 -39.60 4.79 -0.82
N VAL A 478 -40.41 5.52 -0.07
CA VAL A 478 -41.32 4.97 0.95
C VAL A 478 -42.43 4.07 0.40
N ASN A 479 -42.75 4.18 -0.89
CA ASN A 479 -43.76 3.37 -1.57
C ASN A 479 -43.16 2.11 -2.21
N GLY A 480 -41.83 1.96 -2.19
CA GLY A 480 -41.10 0.88 -2.84
C GLY A 480 -40.80 1.14 -4.32
N GLU A 481 -41.02 2.36 -4.82
CA GLU A 481 -40.64 2.74 -6.18
C GLU A 481 -39.14 2.97 -6.28
N THR A 482 -38.49 2.37 -7.30
CA THR A 482 -37.05 2.53 -7.54
C THR A 482 -36.68 3.98 -7.85
N LEU A 483 -35.74 4.54 -7.09
CA LEU A 483 -35.20 5.87 -7.32
C LEU A 483 -33.99 5.83 -8.28
N PRO A 484 -33.78 6.87 -9.12
CA PRO A 484 -32.59 6.97 -9.95
C PRO A 484 -31.32 7.11 -9.11
N VAL A 485 -30.33 6.28 -9.42
CA VAL A 485 -28.99 6.32 -8.81
C VAL A 485 -27.96 6.62 -9.89
N GLU A 486 -27.24 7.72 -9.74
CA GLU A 486 -26.09 8.07 -10.57
C GLU A 486 -24.80 7.62 -9.86
N GLU A 487 -24.08 6.69 -10.46
CA GLU A 487 -22.73 6.34 -10.03
C GLU A 487 -21.77 7.48 -10.44
N ILE A 488 -21.24 8.21 -9.46
CA ILE A 488 -20.19 9.23 -9.70
C ILE A 488 -18.88 8.52 -9.97
N ASP A 489 -18.57 7.59 -9.07
CA ASP A 489 -17.50 6.62 -9.21
C ASP A 489 -17.92 5.30 -8.53
N LYS A 490 -17.05 4.30 -8.60
CA LYS A 490 -17.36 2.96 -8.09
C LYS A 490 -17.65 2.87 -6.60
N THR A 491 -17.41 3.92 -5.84
CA THR A 491 -17.56 4.00 -4.39
C THR A 491 -18.49 5.15 -3.96
N GLN A 492 -19.02 5.93 -4.90
CA GLN A 492 -19.82 7.12 -4.64
C GLN A 492 -21.03 7.18 -5.56
N TRP A 493 -22.19 7.43 -4.98
CA TRP A 493 -23.46 7.48 -5.68
C TRP A 493 -24.26 8.71 -5.29
N VAL A 494 -25.00 9.25 -6.25
CA VAL A 494 -26.02 10.28 -6.02
C VAL A 494 -27.38 9.66 -6.25
N VAL A 495 -28.25 9.76 -5.26
CA VAL A 495 -29.66 9.41 -5.39
C VAL A 495 -30.45 10.68 -5.64
N GLU A 496 -31.27 10.66 -6.69
CA GLU A 496 -32.22 11.74 -6.97
C GLU A 496 -33.55 11.46 -6.27
N THR A 497 -34.03 12.41 -5.47
CA THR A 497 -35.35 12.37 -4.80
C THR A 497 -36.11 13.68 -5.01
N ARG A 498 -37.41 13.69 -4.71
CA ARG A 498 -38.28 14.86 -4.88
C ARG A 498 -38.81 15.44 -3.57
N ASP A 499 -38.87 14.63 -2.51
CA ASP A 499 -39.47 14.98 -1.23
C ASP A 499 -38.52 14.69 -0.06
N ASP A 500 -38.82 15.26 1.12
CA ASP A 500 -38.13 14.96 2.39
C ASP A 500 -38.61 13.62 2.99
N LEU A 501 -38.82 12.62 2.14
CA LEU A 501 -39.28 11.29 2.53
C LEU A 501 -38.10 10.34 2.71
N PRO A 502 -38.19 9.38 3.65
CA PRO A 502 -37.17 8.34 3.81
C PRO A 502 -36.83 7.60 2.52
N VAL A 503 -35.54 7.33 2.34
CA VAL A 503 -35.00 6.55 1.23
C VAL A 503 -34.49 5.23 1.76
N THR A 504 -34.86 4.12 1.12
CA THR A 504 -34.40 2.79 1.50
C THR A 504 -33.37 2.27 0.50
N LEU A 505 -32.23 1.81 0.99
CA LEU A 505 -31.21 1.11 0.23
C LEU A 505 -31.27 -0.38 0.59
N TYR A 506 -31.06 -1.23 -0.39
CA TYR A 506 -30.84 -2.66 -0.18
C TYR A 506 -29.68 -3.15 -1.04
N TYR A 507 -28.80 -3.96 -0.48
CA TYR A 507 -27.69 -4.60 -1.19
C TYR A 507 -27.18 -5.83 -0.42
N LYS A 508 -26.43 -6.69 -1.10
CA LYS A 508 -25.70 -7.80 -0.48
C LYS A 508 -24.20 -7.51 -0.45
N ALA A 509 -23.56 -7.65 0.69
CA ALA A 509 -22.11 -7.58 0.84
C ALA A 509 -21.51 -9.00 0.94
N LEU A 510 -20.56 -9.32 0.05
CA LEU A 510 -19.94 -10.65 -0.04
C LEU A 510 -18.62 -10.70 0.72
N LEU A 511 -18.46 -11.66 1.64
CA LEU A 511 -17.23 -11.89 2.38
C LEU A 511 -16.29 -12.81 1.59
N ASN A 512 -15.57 -12.23 0.63
CA ASN A 512 -14.49 -12.92 -0.10
C ASN A 512 -13.14 -12.22 0.09
N HIS A 513 -13.02 -11.40 1.14
CA HIS A 513 -11.84 -10.61 1.44
C HIS A 513 -10.66 -11.51 1.83
N ASP A 514 -10.92 -12.53 2.65
CA ASP A 514 -9.96 -13.55 3.09
C ASP A 514 -9.47 -14.50 1.99
N GLU A 515 -10.08 -14.49 0.80
CA GLU A 515 -9.60 -15.24 -0.37
C GLU A 515 -8.51 -14.49 -1.15
N ARG A 516 -8.29 -13.20 -0.83
CA ARG A 516 -7.28 -12.36 -1.49
C ARG A 516 -6.01 -12.22 -0.69
N ASP A 517 -4.93 -12.00 -1.41
CA ASP A 517 -3.68 -11.53 -0.83
C ASP A 517 -3.70 -10.00 -0.74
N TRP A 518 -3.82 -9.50 0.49
CA TRP A 518 -3.86 -8.08 0.80
C TRP A 518 -2.43 -7.52 0.85
N PRO A 519 -2.11 -6.45 0.08
CA PRO A 519 -0.77 -5.89 0.02
C PRO A 519 -0.18 -5.46 1.37
N THR A 520 -1.05 -5.03 2.28
CA THR A 520 -0.77 -4.49 3.62
C THR A 520 -0.86 -5.55 4.72
N GLY A 521 -1.16 -6.81 4.38
CA GLY A 521 -1.49 -7.86 5.34
C GLY A 521 -2.99 -8.00 5.55
N ARG A 522 -3.42 -9.06 6.26
CA ARG A 522 -4.85 -9.36 6.47
C ARG A 522 -5.37 -8.88 7.84
N ASP A 523 -4.69 -7.92 8.45
CA ASP A 523 -4.93 -7.51 9.84
C ASP A 523 -6.38 -7.05 10.05
N GLU A 524 -6.87 -6.20 9.14
CA GLU A 524 -8.21 -5.59 9.19
C GLU A 524 -9.12 -6.04 8.02
N ALA A 525 -8.73 -7.09 7.29
CA ALA A 525 -9.57 -7.66 6.23
C ALA A 525 -10.67 -8.54 6.85
N PRO A 526 -11.94 -8.46 6.39
CA PRO A 526 -12.97 -9.39 6.82
C PRO A 526 -12.58 -10.85 6.56
N TYR A 527 -12.93 -11.76 7.48
CA TYR A 527 -12.60 -13.17 7.35
C TYR A 527 -13.62 -14.07 8.05
N THR A 528 -13.59 -15.35 7.70
CA THR A 528 -14.33 -16.40 8.40
C THR A 528 -13.41 -17.30 9.23
N GLN A 529 -13.96 -17.86 10.30
CA GLN A 529 -13.40 -18.98 11.06
C GLN A 529 -14.47 -20.08 11.15
N GLU A 530 -14.12 -21.23 11.74
CA GLU A 530 -15.03 -22.37 11.88
C GLU A 530 -16.32 -22.03 12.64
N ASP A 531 -16.28 -21.07 13.57
CA ASP A 531 -17.37 -20.74 14.49
C ASP A 531 -17.73 -19.25 14.54
N CYS A 532 -17.06 -18.40 13.77
CA CYS A 532 -17.39 -16.97 13.73
C CYS A 532 -16.95 -16.28 12.44
N ILE A 533 -17.47 -15.08 12.26
CA ILE A 533 -17.20 -14.19 11.14
C ILE A 533 -16.73 -12.86 11.69
N PHE A 534 -15.66 -12.33 11.10
CA PHE A 534 -15.16 -11.00 11.36
C PHE A 534 -15.51 -10.07 10.20
N TRP A 535 -16.20 -8.97 10.50
CA TRP A 535 -16.52 -7.90 9.57
C TRP A 535 -15.95 -6.57 10.04
N THR A 536 -15.69 -5.68 9.08
CA THR A 536 -15.36 -4.28 9.33
C THR A 536 -16.44 -3.39 8.73
N GLY A 537 -16.77 -2.29 9.43
CA GLY A 537 -17.84 -1.39 9.00
C GLY A 537 -17.60 -0.80 7.62
N TYR A 538 -16.36 -0.43 7.30
CA TYR A 538 -15.98 0.11 6.00
C TYR A 538 -16.12 -0.88 4.84
N ALA A 539 -16.14 -2.19 5.11
CA ALA A 539 -16.39 -3.23 4.11
C ALA A 539 -17.88 -3.61 4.00
N LEU A 540 -18.71 -3.14 4.95
CA LEU A 540 -20.10 -3.56 5.10
C LEU A 540 -21.10 -2.45 4.73
N PHE A 541 -20.79 -1.18 4.99
CA PHE A 541 -21.77 -0.10 4.91
C PHE A 541 -21.52 0.90 3.77
N ILE A 542 -22.56 1.14 2.95
CA ILE A 542 -22.74 2.39 2.21
C ILE A 542 -23.36 3.42 3.16
N VAL A 543 -22.76 4.61 3.26
CA VAL A 543 -23.19 5.67 4.18
C VAL A 543 -23.47 6.99 3.47
N GLY A 544 -24.42 7.76 4.00
CA GLY A 544 -24.53 9.21 3.78
C GLY A 544 -23.99 9.97 4.99
N LYS A 545 -23.77 11.28 4.86
CA LYS A 545 -23.39 12.14 6.00
C LYS A 545 -24.57 12.26 6.97
N VAL A 546 -24.48 11.64 8.14
CA VAL A 546 -25.60 11.49 9.07
C VAL A 546 -25.12 11.33 10.50
N LYS A 547 -25.90 11.83 11.45
CA LYS A 547 -25.74 11.56 12.89
C LYS A 547 -26.90 10.69 13.36
N ASP A 548 -26.77 10.09 14.52
CA ASP A 548 -27.83 9.31 15.16
C ASP A 548 -28.23 8.09 14.31
N ILE A 549 -27.40 7.05 14.38
CA ILE A 549 -27.58 5.81 13.62
C ILE A 549 -28.02 4.69 14.56
N GLU A 550 -29.08 3.97 14.17
CA GLU A 550 -29.47 2.69 14.77
C GLU A 550 -29.02 1.54 13.87
N LEU A 551 -28.42 0.50 14.46
CA LEU A 551 -28.03 -0.73 13.76
C LEU A 551 -28.72 -1.94 14.40
N GLN A 552 -29.46 -2.71 13.61
CA GLN A 552 -29.95 -4.05 13.94
C GLN A 552 -29.08 -5.09 13.21
N VAL A 553 -28.66 -6.14 13.92
CA VAL A 553 -27.95 -7.27 13.30
C VAL A 553 -28.72 -8.56 13.56
N ASN A 554 -29.34 -9.10 12.51
CA ASN A 554 -30.06 -10.37 12.55
C ASN A 554 -29.10 -11.50 12.22
N VAL A 555 -28.92 -12.43 13.16
CA VAL A 555 -28.07 -13.62 13.04
C VAL A 555 -28.87 -14.85 13.48
N PRO A 556 -28.41 -16.08 13.16
CA PRO A 556 -29.04 -17.30 13.63
C PRO A 556 -29.21 -17.36 15.16
N ASP A 557 -30.20 -18.10 15.67
CA ASP A 557 -30.58 -18.11 17.09
C ASP A 557 -29.44 -18.49 18.06
N ASN A 558 -28.48 -19.31 17.61
CA ASN A 558 -27.31 -19.72 18.39
C ASN A 558 -26.12 -18.75 18.30
N TRP A 559 -26.22 -17.71 17.48
CA TRP A 559 -25.17 -16.72 17.26
C TRP A 559 -25.40 -15.47 18.10
N HIS A 560 -24.31 -14.79 18.43
CA HIS A 560 -24.35 -13.46 19.02
C HIS A 560 -23.39 -12.51 18.30
N VAL A 561 -23.56 -11.23 18.59
CA VAL A 561 -22.82 -10.13 17.92
C VAL A 561 -21.97 -9.39 18.93
N SER A 562 -20.63 -9.42 18.77
CA SER A 562 -19.70 -8.64 19.59
C SER A 562 -19.21 -7.41 18.83
N THR A 563 -19.34 -6.24 19.44
CA THR A 563 -18.91 -4.93 18.90
C THR A 563 -18.66 -3.94 20.05
N ALA A 564 -17.99 -2.83 19.73
CA ALA A 564 -17.73 -1.74 20.66
C ALA A 564 -18.93 -0.79 20.84
N TRP A 565 -19.92 -0.80 19.94
CA TRP A 565 -21.10 0.06 20.04
C TRP A 565 -21.96 -0.25 21.26
N GLU A 566 -22.68 0.77 21.74
CA GLU A 566 -23.61 0.62 22.85
C GLU A 566 -24.84 -0.16 22.40
N ARG A 567 -25.23 -1.17 23.19
CA ARG A 567 -26.47 -1.91 22.95
C ARG A 567 -27.66 -1.10 23.43
N ILE A 568 -28.75 -1.12 22.65
CA ILE A 568 -30.02 -0.49 23.07
C ILE A 568 -30.66 -1.29 24.22
N GLU A 569 -30.71 -2.61 24.07
CA GLU A 569 -31.18 -3.53 25.10
C GLU A 569 -30.13 -4.64 25.32
N PRO A 570 -29.94 -5.16 26.56
CA PRO A 570 -28.88 -6.12 26.86
C PRO A 570 -28.87 -7.39 26.02
N GLU A 571 -30.06 -7.94 25.71
CA GLU A 571 -30.24 -9.22 25.03
C GLU A 571 -30.48 -9.08 23.51
N ASP A 572 -30.54 -7.84 23.00
CA ASP A 572 -30.76 -7.58 21.58
C ASP A 572 -29.45 -7.37 20.82
N HIS A 573 -29.52 -7.61 19.51
CA HIS A 573 -28.49 -7.21 18.55
C HIS A 573 -28.77 -5.83 17.94
N ARG A 574 -29.25 -4.90 18.79
CA ARG A 574 -29.52 -3.50 18.45
C ARG A 574 -28.49 -2.59 19.07
N PHE A 575 -27.94 -1.69 18.26
CA PHE A 575 -26.84 -0.82 18.64
C PHE A 575 -27.09 0.64 18.22
N VAL A 576 -26.50 1.56 18.96
CA VAL A 576 -26.45 2.99 18.60
C VAL A 576 -25.04 3.34 18.14
N CYS A 577 -24.94 3.97 16.97
CA CYS A 577 -23.70 4.54 16.45
C CYS A 577 -23.87 6.07 16.34
N LYS A 578 -22.83 6.81 16.74
CA LYS A 578 -22.89 8.26 16.87
C LYS A 578 -23.11 8.97 15.52
N ASP A 579 -22.37 8.53 14.51
CA ASP A 579 -22.33 9.11 13.17
C ASP A 579 -21.78 8.08 12.17
N GLN A 580 -21.71 8.47 10.89
CA GLN A 580 -21.23 7.57 9.84
C GLN A 580 -19.78 7.11 10.04
N ASP A 581 -18.93 7.90 10.70
CA ASP A 581 -17.53 7.54 10.90
C ASP A 581 -17.41 6.50 12.03
N ASP A 582 -18.22 6.61 13.08
CA ASP A 582 -18.34 5.59 14.14
C ASP A 582 -18.91 4.27 13.61
N LEU A 583 -19.83 4.32 12.63
CA LEU A 583 -20.35 3.13 11.95
C LEU A 583 -19.29 2.45 11.06
N MET A 584 -18.55 3.22 10.26
CA MET A 584 -17.57 2.67 9.33
C MET A 584 -16.29 2.17 10.02
N ASN A 585 -15.84 2.83 11.09
CA ASN A 585 -14.56 2.53 11.74
C ASN A 585 -14.72 1.61 12.96
N ALA A 586 -15.70 0.70 12.95
CA ALA A 586 -15.81 -0.34 13.97
C ALA A 586 -15.80 -1.72 13.34
N TYR A 587 -15.47 -2.72 14.15
CA TYR A 587 -15.46 -4.12 13.76
C TYR A 587 -16.62 -4.86 14.44
N LEU A 588 -17.05 -5.96 13.81
CA LEU A 588 -18.07 -6.85 14.32
C LEU A 588 -17.56 -8.29 14.27
N VAL A 589 -17.82 -9.04 15.33
CA VAL A 589 -17.65 -10.50 15.33
C VAL A 589 -19.02 -11.14 15.52
N LEU A 590 -19.41 -12.03 14.60
CA LEU A 590 -20.71 -12.69 14.55
C LEU A 590 -20.49 -14.20 14.64
N GLY A 591 -21.17 -14.91 15.54
CA GLY A 591 -21.05 -16.36 15.62
C GLY A 591 -21.18 -16.95 17.01
N GLU A 592 -20.53 -18.11 17.19
CA GLU A 592 -20.40 -18.87 18.44
C GLU A 592 -19.02 -18.65 19.10
N HIS A 593 -18.34 -17.54 18.79
CA HIS A 593 -17.09 -17.16 19.42
C HIS A 593 -17.24 -16.98 20.94
N CYS A 594 -16.13 -16.95 21.66
CA CYS A 594 -16.18 -16.60 23.08
C CYS A 594 -16.18 -15.08 23.24
N GLU A 595 -17.17 -14.53 23.94
CA GLU A 595 -17.17 -13.14 24.41
C GLU A 595 -16.78 -13.06 25.90
N ARG A 596 -15.89 -12.12 26.25
CA ARG A 596 -15.62 -11.70 27.63
C ARG A 596 -15.47 -10.19 27.70
N ILE A 597 -15.92 -9.58 28.78
CA ILE A 597 -15.72 -8.15 29.01
C ILE A 597 -14.71 -7.98 30.13
N VAL A 598 -13.63 -7.26 29.84
CA VAL A 598 -12.64 -6.82 30.82
C VAL A 598 -12.88 -5.35 31.12
N LYS A 599 -12.91 -4.99 32.40
CA LYS A 599 -13.16 -3.60 32.84
C LYS A 599 -12.11 -3.14 33.83
N SER A 600 -11.77 -1.87 33.77
CA SER A 600 -11.05 -1.15 34.82
C SER A 600 -11.66 0.25 34.90
N GLY A 601 -12.36 0.55 36.00
CA GLY A 601 -13.18 1.76 36.11
C GLY A 601 -14.20 1.87 34.96
N ASP A 602 -14.17 2.99 34.25
CA ASP A 602 -15.04 3.28 33.10
C ASP A 602 -14.50 2.76 31.75
N ALA A 603 -13.28 2.20 31.74
CA ALA A 603 -12.66 1.65 30.54
C ALA A 603 -13.07 0.19 30.35
N GLU A 604 -13.59 -0.15 29.18
CA GLU A 604 -14.06 -1.49 28.86
C GLU A 604 -13.41 -2.04 27.59
N ILE A 605 -13.02 -3.32 27.62
CA ILE A 605 -12.57 -4.07 26.44
C ILE A 605 -13.43 -5.32 26.30
N VAL A 606 -14.15 -5.41 25.17
CA VAL A 606 -14.87 -6.59 24.73
C VAL A 606 -13.90 -7.49 23.99
N LEU A 607 -13.64 -8.68 24.53
CA LEU A 607 -12.82 -9.71 23.89
C LEU A 607 -13.73 -10.61 23.07
N ALA A 608 -13.56 -10.63 21.75
CA ALA A 608 -14.28 -11.52 20.85
C ALA A 608 -13.28 -12.49 20.19
N ILE A 609 -13.25 -13.73 20.69
CA ILE A 609 -12.21 -14.71 20.34
C ILE A 609 -12.87 -15.97 19.75
N GLY A 610 -12.64 -16.19 18.46
CA GLY A 610 -13.11 -17.37 17.72
C GLY A 610 -12.02 -18.40 17.42
N GLY A 611 -12.46 -19.51 16.82
CA GLY A 611 -11.63 -20.59 16.28
C GLY A 611 -10.59 -21.12 17.26
N ARG A 612 -9.36 -21.32 16.76
CA ARG A 612 -8.28 -21.96 17.52
C ARG A 612 -7.91 -21.24 18.82
N PHE A 613 -8.17 -19.93 18.92
CA PHE A 613 -7.78 -19.13 20.08
C PHE A 613 -8.73 -19.24 21.27
N LYS A 614 -9.90 -19.87 21.11
CA LYS A 614 -10.86 -20.06 22.21
C LYS A 614 -10.26 -20.77 23.41
N ALA A 615 -9.38 -21.74 23.18
CA ALA A 615 -8.66 -22.45 24.25
C ALA A 615 -7.72 -21.54 25.07
N SER A 616 -7.36 -20.37 24.54
CA SER A 616 -6.48 -19.39 25.19
C SER A 616 -7.25 -18.21 25.83
N MET A 617 -8.59 -18.19 25.79
CA MET A 617 -9.41 -17.08 26.29
C MET A 617 -9.03 -16.66 27.72
N ASP A 618 -8.91 -17.59 28.66
CA ASP A 618 -8.58 -17.27 30.06
C ASP A 618 -7.20 -16.62 30.22
N LYS A 619 -6.25 -16.92 29.33
CA LYS A 619 -4.91 -16.32 29.34
C LYS A 619 -4.97 -14.91 28.75
N ILE A 620 -5.64 -14.75 27.61
CA ILE A 620 -5.86 -13.47 26.94
C ILE A 620 -6.55 -12.50 27.90
N GLN A 621 -7.64 -12.94 28.53
CA GLN A 621 -8.41 -12.14 29.48
C GLN A 621 -7.54 -11.67 30.65
N ARG A 622 -6.86 -12.59 31.35
CA ARG A 622 -6.02 -12.24 32.51
C ARG A 622 -4.89 -11.28 32.15
N THR A 623 -4.26 -11.45 30.99
CA THR A 623 -3.20 -10.56 30.54
C THR A 623 -3.72 -9.17 30.19
N ILE A 624 -4.84 -9.07 29.45
CA ILE A 624 -5.45 -7.78 29.11
C ILE A 624 -5.95 -7.06 30.36
N GLU A 625 -6.55 -7.79 31.31
CA GLU A 625 -6.99 -7.22 32.59
C GLU A 625 -5.83 -6.63 33.40
N ALA A 626 -4.71 -7.36 33.49
CA ALA A 626 -3.50 -6.86 34.15
C ALA A 626 -2.93 -5.60 33.46
N ILE A 627 -2.89 -5.60 32.12
CA ILE A 627 -2.44 -4.46 31.31
C ILE A 627 -3.36 -3.25 31.52
N LEU A 628 -4.68 -3.45 31.44
CA LEU A 628 -5.67 -2.38 31.58
C LEU A 628 -5.62 -1.74 32.97
N LYS A 629 -5.47 -2.57 34.01
CA LYS A 629 -5.27 -2.09 35.39
C LYS A 629 -3.97 -1.31 35.53
N ALA A 630 -2.86 -1.81 34.99
CA ALA A 630 -1.58 -1.10 35.05
C ALA A 630 -1.64 0.26 34.36
N TYR A 631 -2.31 0.38 33.20
CA TYR A 631 -2.52 1.68 32.57
C TYR A 631 -3.41 2.61 33.38
N THR A 632 -4.44 2.09 34.04
CA THR A 632 -5.26 2.88 34.98
C THR A 632 -4.39 3.53 36.07
N GLU A 633 -3.40 2.80 36.59
CA GLU A 633 -2.46 3.31 37.59
C GLU A 633 -1.47 4.34 37.00
N VAL A 634 -0.94 4.08 35.79
CA VAL A 634 -0.03 5.00 35.07
C VAL A 634 -0.69 6.34 34.81
N PHE A 635 -1.94 6.36 34.35
CA PHE A 635 -2.66 7.58 33.98
C PHE A 635 -3.51 8.16 35.11
N GLY A 636 -3.68 7.44 36.23
CA GLY A 636 -4.40 7.92 37.41
C GLY A 636 -5.92 8.05 37.23
N GLY A 637 -6.47 7.37 36.23
CA GLY A 637 -7.90 7.40 35.88
C GLY A 637 -8.18 6.55 34.64
N THR A 638 -9.45 6.46 34.26
CA THR A 638 -9.92 5.55 33.19
C THR A 638 -10.74 6.31 32.16
N PRO A 639 -10.44 6.17 30.85
CA PRO A 639 -11.26 6.78 29.81
C PRO A 639 -12.65 6.14 29.82
N LYS A 640 -13.67 6.96 29.61
CA LYS A 640 -15.04 6.49 29.33
C LYS A 640 -15.12 6.03 27.88
N ASP A 641 -14.42 4.94 27.57
CA ASP A 641 -14.39 4.33 26.24
C ASP A 641 -14.56 2.82 26.37
N ARG A 642 -15.22 2.24 25.37
CA ARG A 642 -15.40 0.80 25.21
C ARG A 642 -14.83 0.40 23.86
N MET A 643 -13.93 -0.57 23.87
CA MET A 643 -13.26 -1.06 22.67
C MET A 643 -13.51 -2.56 22.43
N LEU A 644 -13.51 -2.98 21.17
CA LEU A 644 -13.50 -4.38 20.79
C LEU A 644 -12.06 -4.83 20.54
N PHE A 645 -11.68 -5.99 21.06
CA PHE A 645 -10.42 -6.68 20.74
C PHE A 645 -10.73 -7.99 20.01
N VAL A 646 -10.09 -8.16 18.85
CA VAL A 646 -10.19 -9.35 18.02
C VAL A 646 -8.81 -9.97 17.83
N ALA A 647 -8.70 -11.28 18.05
CA ALA A 647 -7.50 -12.05 17.72
C ALA A 647 -7.67 -12.69 16.34
N ASN A 648 -6.93 -12.19 15.34
CA ASN A 648 -7.00 -12.66 13.97
C ASN A 648 -5.99 -13.81 13.75
N PRO A 649 -6.44 -15.02 13.35
CA PRO A 649 -5.58 -16.21 13.28
C PRO A 649 -4.77 -16.32 11.98
N TYR A 650 -5.00 -15.46 10.99
CA TYR A 650 -4.42 -15.61 9.65
C TYR A 650 -2.95 -15.17 9.53
N GLY A 651 -2.26 -14.96 10.66
CA GLY A 651 -0.83 -14.73 10.64
C GLY A 651 -0.08 -15.97 10.17
N ALA A 652 0.96 -15.80 9.35
CA ALA A 652 1.95 -16.87 9.14
C ALA A 652 2.69 -17.22 10.43
N GLU A 653 3.26 -18.41 10.58
CA GLU A 653 3.94 -18.80 11.82
C GLU A 653 5.05 -17.79 12.21
N GLY A 654 4.95 -17.26 13.44
CA GLY A 654 5.80 -16.17 13.93
C GLY A 654 5.45 -14.76 13.42
N TYR A 655 4.61 -14.62 12.39
CA TYR A 655 4.10 -13.35 11.89
C TYR A 655 3.01 -12.80 12.79
N ARG A 656 3.17 -11.54 13.19
CA ARG A 656 2.28 -10.88 14.13
C ARG A 656 2.25 -9.39 13.83
N SER A 657 1.05 -8.84 13.77
CA SER A 657 0.78 -7.44 13.47
C SER A 657 -0.50 -7.02 14.19
N GLY A 658 -0.77 -5.73 14.25
CA GLY A 658 -1.99 -5.24 14.85
C GLY A 658 -2.40 -3.89 14.27
N GLY A 659 -3.70 -3.67 14.27
CA GLY A 659 -4.35 -2.46 13.78
C GLY A 659 -5.34 -1.95 14.81
N ALA A 660 -5.61 -0.65 14.75
CA ALA A 660 -6.69 -0.04 15.49
C ALA A 660 -7.47 0.88 14.56
N SER A 661 -8.76 0.64 14.45
CA SER A 661 -9.68 1.49 13.71
C SER A 661 -10.85 1.85 14.62
N GLY A 662 -11.13 3.15 14.73
CA GLY A 662 -12.14 3.70 15.63
C GLY A 662 -12.09 3.08 17.02
N ARG A 663 -13.11 2.29 17.38
CA ARG A 663 -13.24 1.64 18.70
C ARG A 663 -12.87 0.16 18.69
N SER A 664 -12.06 -0.27 17.73
CA SER A 664 -11.73 -1.68 17.55
C SER A 664 -10.23 -1.89 17.38
N ILE A 665 -9.76 -3.03 17.89
CA ILE A 665 -8.38 -3.49 17.85
C ILE A 665 -8.39 -4.88 17.22
N THR A 666 -7.48 -5.08 16.27
CA THR A 666 -7.17 -6.40 15.74
C THR A 666 -5.71 -6.73 16.02
N ALA A 667 -5.47 -7.95 16.46
CA ALA A 667 -4.13 -8.51 16.59
C ALA A 667 -4.03 -9.75 15.70
N LEU A 668 -3.33 -9.63 14.58
CA LEU A 668 -3.00 -10.75 13.71
C LEU A 668 -1.90 -11.58 14.36
N ILE A 669 -2.17 -12.87 14.57
CA ILE A 669 -1.31 -13.77 15.33
C ILE A 669 -1.20 -15.11 14.59
N GLY A 670 0.02 -15.46 14.19
CA GLY A 670 0.26 -16.70 13.43
C GLY A 670 0.67 -17.95 14.23
N GLY A 671 0.52 -17.96 15.54
CA GLY A 671 0.76 -19.13 16.39
C GLY A 671 -0.14 -19.13 17.61
N GLU A 672 0.05 -20.07 18.53
CA GLU A 672 -0.73 -20.14 19.77
C GLU A 672 -0.47 -18.95 20.70
N LEU A 673 -1.47 -18.60 21.52
CA LEU A 673 -1.35 -17.57 22.56
C LEU A 673 -0.94 -18.22 23.88
N ASP A 674 0.33 -18.61 23.97
CA ASP A 674 0.88 -19.36 25.10
C ASP A 674 2.02 -18.63 25.84
N GLU A 675 2.57 -19.29 26.85
CA GLU A 675 3.63 -18.75 27.71
C GLU A 675 4.97 -18.56 26.99
N THR A 676 5.27 -19.41 26.00
CA THR A 676 6.55 -19.36 25.28
C THR A 676 6.72 -18.05 24.52
N ASN A 677 5.59 -17.50 24.06
CA ASN A 677 5.54 -16.29 23.25
C ASN A 677 4.73 -15.14 23.89
N ARG A 678 4.40 -15.25 25.19
CA ARG A 678 3.60 -14.28 25.95
C ARG A 678 4.19 -12.88 25.97
N SER A 679 5.51 -12.78 26.19
CA SER A 679 6.22 -11.50 26.20
C SER A 679 5.96 -10.67 24.93
N PHE A 680 5.82 -11.34 23.80
CA PHE A 680 5.58 -10.69 22.52
C PHE A 680 4.14 -10.20 22.39
N TRP A 681 3.15 -11.11 22.49
CA TRP A 681 1.78 -10.72 22.14
C TRP A 681 1.20 -9.79 23.20
N ALA A 682 1.63 -9.94 24.45
CA ALA A 682 1.27 -9.00 25.50
C ALA A 682 1.83 -7.59 25.25
N ASN A 683 3.05 -7.47 24.70
CA ASN A 683 3.62 -6.15 24.37
C ASN A 683 2.85 -5.45 23.25
N LEU A 684 2.48 -6.18 22.20
CA LEU A 684 1.63 -5.67 21.13
C LEU A 684 0.30 -5.19 21.70
N VAL A 685 -0.38 -6.05 22.46
CA VAL A 685 -1.66 -5.74 23.10
C VAL A 685 -1.54 -4.52 24.03
N ALA A 686 -0.47 -4.44 24.83
CA ALA A 686 -0.22 -3.28 25.70
C ALA A 686 -0.07 -1.99 24.90
N GLY A 687 0.67 -2.02 23.78
CA GLY A 687 0.79 -0.88 22.87
C GLY A 687 -0.57 -0.40 22.37
N VAL A 688 -1.42 -1.31 21.89
CA VAL A 688 -2.74 -0.89 21.36
C VAL A 688 -3.70 -0.45 22.46
N VAL A 689 -3.71 -1.13 23.62
CA VAL A 689 -4.57 -0.73 24.76
C VAL A 689 -4.17 0.64 25.31
N CYS A 690 -2.88 0.98 25.32
CA CYS A 690 -2.40 2.31 25.74
C CYS A 690 -3.03 3.45 24.90
N TYR A 691 -3.40 3.18 23.65
CA TYR A 691 -4.00 4.16 22.75
C TYR A 691 -5.35 4.69 23.25
N MET A 692 -6.06 3.92 24.10
CA MET A 692 -7.26 4.39 24.81
C MET A 692 -7.00 5.67 25.59
N TRP A 693 -5.84 5.76 26.25
CA TRP A 693 -5.42 6.97 26.96
C TRP A 693 -4.65 7.92 26.05
N ASN A 694 -3.58 7.45 25.40
CA ASN A 694 -2.65 8.30 24.67
C ASN A 694 -2.78 8.10 23.16
N GLY A 695 -3.64 8.90 22.53
CA GLY A 695 -4.04 8.76 21.13
C GLY A 695 -5.54 8.99 20.92
N LYS A 696 -6.37 8.59 21.89
CA LYS A 696 -7.82 8.84 21.90
C LYS A 696 -8.29 9.84 22.94
N ALA A 697 -7.93 9.65 24.22
CA ALA A 697 -8.34 10.57 25.29
C ALA A 697 -7.39 11.78 25.35
N ILE A 698 -6.08 11.55 25.34
CA ILE A 698 -5.05 12.58 25.18
C ILE A 698 -4.71 12.62 23.70
N TYR A 699 -5.15 13.69 23.03
CA TYR A 699 -4.95 13.86 21.60
C TYR A 699 -4.62 15.32 21.25
N PHE A 700 -3.95 15.52 20.12
CA PHE A 700 -3.46 16.83 19.68
C PHE A 700 -4.30 17.44 18.55
N ALA A 701 -5.25 16.68 17.99
CA ALA A 701 -6.17 17.13 16.95
C ALA A 701 -7.51 16.38 17.05
N LYS A 702 -8.62 17.12 17.01
CA LYS A 702 -9.97 16.52 16.89
C LYS A 702 -10.05 15.70 15.60
N SER A 703 -10.90 14.67 15.57
CA SER A 703 -11.06 13.76 14.41
C SER A 703 -11.23 14.49 13.08
N GLU A 704 -12.04 15.55 13.07
CA GLU A 704 -12.29 16.44 11.91
C GLU A 704 -11.02 17.14 11.38
N ASN A 705 -9.98 17.25 12.21
CA ASN A 705 -8.73 17.94 11.94
C ASN A 705 -7.50 17.02 11.95
N TRP A 706 -7.66 15.69 12.08
CA TRP A 706 -6.56 14.70 12.05
C TRP A 706 -5.65 14.91 10.84
N PHE A 707 -6.23 15.34 9.72
CA PHE A 707 -5.53 15.52 8.45
C PHE A 707 -4.85 16.88 8.27
N THR A 708 -5.02 17.82 9.19
CA THR A 708 -4.37 19.13 9.16
C THR A 708 -2.87 19.04 9.45
N GLU A 709 -2.06 19.88 8.81
CA GLU A 709 -0.59 19.83 8.90
C GLU A 709 -0.04 20.21 10.30
N ALA A 710 -0.81 21.01 11.06
CA ALA A 710 -0.44 21.44 12.41
C ALA A 710 -0.55 20.31 13.45
N GLY A 711 -1.57 19.45 13.36
CA GLY A 711 -1.78 18.34 14.29
C GLY A 711 -0.76 17.22 14.11
N LYS A 712 -0.44 16.84 12.86
CA LYS A 712 0.42 15.69 12.54
C LYS A 712 1.82 15.75 13.18
N GLN A 713 2.29 16.90 13.63
CA GLN A 713 3.62 17.04 14.22
C GLN A 713 3.78 16.33 15.58
N GLU A 714 2.70 16.11 16.34
CA GLU A 714 2.80 15.55 17.70
C GLU A 714 2.66 14.01 17.78
N TYR A 715 2.79 13.30 16.65
CA TYR A 715 2.81 11.83 16.66
C TYR A 715 3.95 11.25 17.48
N TRP A 716 5.07 11.95 17.62
CA TRP A 716 6.19 11.48 18.46
C TRP A 716 5.77 11.28 19.92
N PHE A 717 4.83 12.09 20.41
CA PHE A 717 4.31 11.97 21.77
C PHE A 717 3.32 10.80 21.86
N THR A 718 2.32 10.75 20.98
CA THR A 718 1.30 9.69 21.03
C THR A 718 1.87 8.30 20.71
N GLU A 719 2.57 8.14 19.60
CA GLU A 719 3.15 6.86 19.16
C GLU A 719 4.39 6.47 19.97
N GLY A 720 5.29 7.44 20.20
CA GLY A 720 6.54 7.20 20.90
C GLY A 720 6.34 6.90 22.39
N PHE A 721 5.49 7.66 23.10
CA PHE A 721 5.25 7.38 24.52
C PHE A 721 4.47 6.09 24.71
N THR A 722 3.56 5.77 23.80
CA THR A 722 2.86 4.48 23.79
C THR A 722 3.85 3.31 23.62
N SER A 723 4.83 3.46 22.72
CA SER A 723 5.91 2.48 22.54
C SER A 723 6.80 2.33 23.79
N TYR A 724 7.08 3.45 24.48
CA TYR A 724 7.79 3.42 25.75
C TYR A 724 6.98 2.68 26.83
N TYR A 725 5.72 3.05 27.02
CA TYR A 725 4.89 2.47 28.07
C TYR A 725 4.52 1.01 27.81
N SER A 726 4.39 0.56 26.57
CA SER A 726 4.16 -0.87 26.30
C SER A 726 5.30 -1.72 26.86
N ASN A 727 6.55 -1.28 26.71
CA ASN A 727 7.74 -1.93 27.27
C ASN A 727 7.76 -1.84 28.80
N VAL A 728 7.51 -0.64 29.34
CA VAL A 728 7.54 -0.41 30.80
C VAL A 728 6.45 -1.20 31.51
N VAL A 729 5.19 -1.09 31.09
CA VAL A 729 4.06 -1.79 31.71
C VAL A 729 4.23 -3.30 31.62
N CYS A 730 4.63 -3.83 30.47
CA CYS A 730 4.87 -5.27 30.36
C CYS A 730 6.02 -5.75 31.25
N THR A 731 7.05 -4.92 31.47
CA THR A 731 8.14 -5.27 32.38
C THR A 731 7.68 -5.22 33.84
N ARG A 732 6.92 -4.19 34.23
CA ARG A 732 6.31 -4.06 35.57
C ARG A 732 5.39 -5.23 35.93
N LEU A 733 4.71 -5.79 34.93
CA LEU A 733 3.83 -6.95 35.08
C LEU A 733 4.57 -8.30 35.00
N GLY A 734 5.90 -8.31 34.80
CA GLY A 734 6.68 -9.54 34.62
C GLY A 734 6.36 -10.30 33.32
N LEU A 735 5.74 -9.63 32.34
CA LEU A 735 5.44 -10.19 31.02
C LEU A 735 6.68 -10.14 30.11
N ILE A 736 7.55 -9.15 30.31
CA ILE A 736 8.84 -8.98 29.65
C ILE A 736 9.93 -9.00 30.72
N SER A 737 11.05 -9.68 30.45
CA SER A 737 12.18 -9.68 31.37
C SER A 737 12.97 -8.36 31.28
N GLU A 738 13.71 -8.02 32.33
CA GLU A 738 14.60 -6.85 32.31
C GLU A 738 15.65 -6.92 31.19
N ASN A 739 16.15 -8.12 30.87
CA ASN A 739 17.06 -8.31 29.77
C ASN A 739 16.40 -8.00 28.41
N ASP A 740 15.15 -8.44 28.21
CA ASP A 740 14.39 -8.14 27.00
C ASP A 740 14.09 -6.63 26.90
N PHE A 741 13.83 -5.96 28.03
CA PHE A 741 13.68 -4.51 28.07
C PHE A 741 14.96 -3.78 27.60
N LEU A 742 16.14 -4.19 28.10
CA LEU A 742 17.42 -3.62 27.67
C LEU A 742 17.71 -3.86 26.19
N ILE A 743 17.35 -5.03 25.67
CA ILE A 743 17.44 -5.36 24.24
C ILE A 743 16.56 -4.42 23.41
N ASN A 744 15.32 -4.19 23.82
CA ASN A 744 14.40 -3.27 23.14
C ASN A 744 14.92 -1.84 23.17
N LEU A 745 15.46 -1.40 24.32
CA LEU A 745 16.09 -0.08 24.45
C LEU A 745 17.29 0.08 23.51
N LYS A 746 18.16 -0.92 23.40
CA LYS A 746 19.28 -0.94 22.47
C LYS A 746 18.79 -0.80 21.03
N ARG A 747 17.78 -1.58 20.63
CA ARG A 747 17.20 -1.53 19.29
C ARG A 747 16.64 -0.15 18.94
N SER A 748 15.81 0.42 19.82
CA SER A 748 15.25 1.75 19.59
C SER A 748 16.34 2.82 19.51
N SER A 749 17.41 2.69 20.31
CA SER A 749 18.56 3.59 20.27
C SER A 749 19.30 3.50 18.92
N GLU A 750 19.57 2.30 18.40
CA GLU A 750 20.19 2.12 17.08
C GLU A 750 19.31 2.69 15.95
N SER A 751 18.01 2.44 16.02
CA SER A 751 17.00 2.94 15.06
C SER A 751 17.00 4.48 15.01
N TYR A 752 16.85 5.13 16.16
CA TYR A 752 16.87 6.59 16.29
C TYR A 752 18.18 7.21 15.77
N LEU A 753 19.33 6.67 16.20
CA LEU A 753 20.65 7.22 15.84
C LEU A 753 20.94 7.13 14.34
N SER A 754 20.32 6.18 13.62
CA SER A 754 20.48 6.05 12.16
C SER A 754 19.82 7.18 11.36
N GLU A 755 18.81 7.83 11.94
CA GLU A 755 18.05 8.93 11.34
C GLU A 755 18.32 10.29 12.01
N GLN A 756 19.11 10.27 13.08
CA GLN A 756 19.40 11.43 13.91
C GLN A 756 20.11 12.55 13.14
N GLY A 757 19.72 13.80 13.42
CA GLY A 757 20.30 15.00 12.79
C GLY A 757 19.74 15.34 11.40
N LYS A 758 19.03 14.42 10.72
CA LYS A 758 18.45 14.67 9.39
C LYS A 758 17.23 15.59 9.44
N ARG A 759 16.45 15.49 10.52
CA ARG A 759 15.28 16.31 10.84
C ARG A 759 14.96 16.17 12.33
N SER A 760 14.07 17.01 12.84
CA SER A 760 13.65 16.89 14.24
C SER A 760 12.61 15.78 14.43
N ILE A 761 12.51 15.27 15.66
CA ILE A 761 11.53 14.24 16.03
C ILE A 761 10.09 14.76 15.80
N ARG A 762 9.84 16.04 16.08
CA ARG A 762 8.54 16.66 15.85
C ARG A 762 8.23 16.86 14.37
N GLU A 763 9.20 17.33 13.58
CA GLU A 763 9.02 17.48 12.13
C GLU A 763 8.73 16.14 11.46
N ALA A 764 9.36 15.06 11.93
CA ALA A 764 9.13 13.70 11.47
C ALA A 764 7.65 13.29 11.55
N GLY A 765 6.90 13.80 12.54
CA GLY A 765 5.47 13.55 12.71
C GLY A 765 4.61 13.96 11.50
N LYS A 766 4.99 15.04 10.77
CA LYS A 766 4.25 15.50 9.57
C LYS A 766 4.00 14.38 8.57
N ASN A 767 4.92 13.42 8.49
CA ASN A 767 4.76 12.20 7.72
C ASN A 767 5.24 11.00 8.56
N LYS A 768 4.43 10.61 9.56
CA LYS A 768 4.78 9.57 10.54
C LYS A 768 5.27 8.26 9.90
N PHE A 769 4.65 7.82 8.82
CA PHE A 769 4.99 6.55 8.15
C PHE A 769 6.33 6.60 7.41
N ALA A 770 6.69 7.76 6.85
CA ALA A 770 7.99 7.93 6.19
C ALA A 770 9.16 8.09 7.18
N ASN A 771 8.86 8.40 8.45
CA ASN A 771 9.86 8.78 9.45
C ASN A 771 9.66 8.02 10.77
N ARG A 772 9.21 6.76 10.69
CA ARG A 772 8.77 6.01 11.87
C ARG A 772 9.87 5.84 12.91
N GLU A 773 11.12 5.67 12.49
CA GLU A 773 12.28 5.53 13.36
C GLU A 773 12.41 6.74 14.30
N LEU A 774 12.18 7.96 13.80
CA LEU A 774 12.20 9.16 14.64
C LEU A 774 10.92 9.31 15.47
N VAL A 775 9.75 8.96 14.93
CA VAL A 775 8.46 9.13 15.62
C VAL A 775 8.28 8.13 16.76
N TYR A 776 8.46 6.84 16.49
CA TYR A 776 8.22 5.77 17.45
C TYR A 776 9.45 5.57 18.35
N ASP A 777 10.61 5.21 17.77
CA ASP A 777 11.81 4.93 18.57
C ASP A 777 12.38 6.22 19.16
N GLY A 778 12.50 7.30 18.37
CA GLY A 778 12.92 8.60 18.88
C GLY A 778 11.99 9.16 19.96
N GLY A 779 10.67 9.10 19.75
CA GLY A 779 9.69 9.51 20.76
C GLY A 779 9.73 8.67 22.04
N SER A 780 9.90 7.34 21.91
CA SER A 780 10.08 6.42 23.06
C SER A 780 11.35 6.74 23.86
N LEU A 781 12.42 7.13 23.19
CA LEU A 781 13.68 7.51 23.83
C LEU A 781 13.59 8.87 24.51
N VAL A 782 12.82 9.81 23.95
CA VAL A 782 12.47 11.07 24.62
C VAL A 782 11.69 10.78 25.90
N ALA A 783 10.69 9.91 25.86
CA ALA A 783 9.94 9.48 27.05
C ALA A 783 10.87 8.90 28.13
N MET A 784 11.75 7.97 27.74
CA MET A 784 12.75 7.39 28.64
C MET A 784 13.68 8.45 29.25
N ALA A 785 14.23 9.37 28.44
CA ALA A 785 15.12 10.41 28.92
C ALA A 785 14.41 11.36 29.90
N LEU A 786 13.15 11.70 29.63
CA LEU A 786 12.33 12.51 30.54
C LEU A 786 12.08 11.77 31.86
N ASP A 787 11.69 10.50 31.83
CA ASP A 787 11.44 9.73 33.06
C ASP A 787 12.71 9.66 33.95
N LEU A 788 13.86 9.34 33.33
CA LEU A 788 15.16 9.30 34.01
C LEU A 788 15.55 10.66 34.62
N GLU A 789 15.36 11.75 33.89
CA GLU A 789 15.71 13.09 34.36
C GLU A 789 14.76 13.57 35.48
N ILE A 790 13.44 13.32 35.35
CA ILE A 790 12.45 13.64 36.40
C ILE A 790 12.78 12.89 37.68
N ARG A 791 13.02 11.58 37.60
CA ARG A 791 13.40 10.76 38.76
C ARG A 791 14.71 11.22 39.37
N ALA A 792 15.71 11.57 38.57
CA ALA A 792 16.98 12.07 39.07
C ALA A 792 16.82 13.40 39.83
N LEU A 793 16.07 14.36 39.28
CA LEU A 793 15.85 15.69 39.88
C LEU A 793 15.00 15.62 41.15
N THR A 794 14.03 14.72 41.19
CA THR A 794 13.08 14.60 42.30
C THR A 794 13.49 13.57 43.35
N ARG A 795 14.66 12.92 43.19
CA ARG A 795 15.14 11.80 44.02
C ARG A 795 14.14 10.64 44.04
N ASN A 796 13.67 10.26 42.86
CA ASN A 796 12.71 9.19 42.58
C ASN A 796 11.33 9.37 43.23
N ARG A 797 10.97 10.59 43.63
CA ARG A 797 9.64 10.92 44.18
C ARG A 797 8.59 11.17 43.12
N SER A 798 9.02 11.51 41.90
CA SER A 798 8.16 11.70 40.75
C SER A 798 8.79 11.07 39.51
N SER A 799 7.97 10.85 38.50
CA SER A 799 8.29 10.11 37.27
C SER A 799 7.50 10.64 36.08
N LEU A 800 7.74 10.05 34.91
CA LEU A 800 6.91 10.28 33.74
C LEU A 800 5.45 9.84 33.95
N ASP A 801 5.18 8.86 34.83
CA ASP A 801 3.80 8.48 35.18
C ASP A 801 3.04 9.69 35.73
N ASP A 802 3.68 10.53 36.56
CA ASP A 802 3.05 11.75 37.11
C ASP A 802 2.78 12.80 36.02
N VAL A 803 3.65 12.87 35.01
CA VAL A 803 3.42 13.70 33.81
C VAL A 803 2.19 13.20 33.07
N MET A 804 2.08 11.89 32.84
CA MET A 804 0.94 11.32 32.14
C MET A 804 -0.37 11.43 32.93
N LYS A 805 -0.33 11.33 34.26
CA LYS A 805 -1.48 11.63 35.14
C LYS A 805 -1.96 13.06 34.96
N GLN A 806 -1.03 14.03 34.95
CA GLN A 806 -1.39 15.42 34.77
C GLN A 806 -1.89 15.71 33.35
N MET A 807 -1.25 15.13 32.32
CA MET A 807 -1.73 15.20 30.94
C MET A 807 -3.14 14.62 30.81
N TYR A 808 -3.40 13.46 31.42
CA TYR A 808 -4.72 12.83 31.40
C TYR A 808 -5.76 13.67 32.13
N LYS A 809 -5.41 14.24 33.28
CA LYS A 809 -6.29 15.14 34.04
C LYS A 809 -6.67 16.41 33.27
N GLU A 810 -5.71 17.04 32.58
CA GLU A 810 -5.95 18.29 31.85
C GLU A 810 -6.63 18.06 30.49
N PHE A 811 -6.21 17.03 29.75
CA PHE A 811 -6.62 16.80 28.36
C PHE A 811 -7.45 15.54 28.17
N GLY A 812 -7.18 14.46 28.92
CA GLY A 812 -7.88 13.19 28.78
C GLY A 812 -9.29 13.14 29.36
N LEU A 813 -9.62 14.05 30.29
CA LEU A 813 -10.96 14.20 30.89
C LEU A 813 -11.76 15.36 30.28
N THR A 814 -11.24 15.98 29.22
CA THR A 814 -11.85 17.15 28.56
C THR A 814 -11.84 16.99 27.04
N ASP A 815 -12.52 17.88 26.31
CA ASP A 815 -12.47 17.93 24.84
C ASP A 815 -11.31 18.81 24.31
N ASN A 816 -10.35 19.15 25.18
CA ASN A 816 -9.21 19.98 24.82
C ASN A 816 -8.11 19.16 24.18
N VAL A 817 -7.50 19.72 23.15
CA VAL A 817 -6.29 19.16 22.54
C VAL A 817 -5.05 19.71 23.24
N PHE A 818 -4.00 18.89 23.36
CA PHE A 818 -2.71 19.37 23.86
C PHE A 818 -1.84 19.96 22.74
N ALA A 819 -0.95 20.88 23.10
CA ALA A 819 0.18 21.28 22.27
C ALA A 819 1.51 20.97 22.96
N ILE A 820 2.62 21.03 22.21
CA ILE A 820 3.96 20.78 22.78
C ILE A 820 4.28 21.66 24.00
N ASN A 821 3.79 22.91 24.03
CA ASN A 821 4.02 23.82 25.15
C ASN A 821 3.35 23.35 26.44
N ASP A 822 2.24 22.61 26.34
CA ASP A 822 1.61 21.97 27.49
C ASP A 822 2.47 20.83 28.04
N VAL A 823 3.03 20.01 27.15
CA VAL A 823 3.97 18.95 27.53
C VAL A 823 5.20 19.55 28.23
N ILE A 824 5.79 20.61 27.66
CA ILE A 824 6.94 21.32 28.25
C ILE A 824 6.59 21.86 29.64
N ARG A 825 5.44 22.55 29.77
CA ARG A 825 4.96 23.13 31.03
C ARG A 825 4.78 22.05 32.10
N ILE A 826 4.06 20.97 31.79
CA ILE A 826 3.73 19.91 32.75
C ILE A 826 5.00 19.18 33.20
N VAL A 827 5.87 18.80 32.25
CA VAL A 827 7.17 18.19 32.58
C VAL A 827 7.98 19.12 33.48
N SER A 828 8.04 20.42 33.17
CA SER A 828 8.83 21.38 33.93
C SER A 828 8.31 21.57 35.36
N GLN A 829 6.98 21.61 35.52
CA GLN A 829 6.33 21.72 36.83
C GLN A 829 6.61 20.49 37.69
N ILE A 830 6.48 19.29 37.15
CA ILE A 830 6.68 18.04 37.88
C ILE A 830 8.15 17.81 38.22
N ALA A 831 9.05 18.11 37.29
CA ALA A 831 10.49 18.00 37.52
C ALA A 831 11.04 19.08 38.47
N GLY A 832 10.31 20.18 38.67
CA GLY A 832 10.78 21.35 39.44
C GLY A 832 11.92 22.11 38.74
N LYS A 833 12.01 22.02 37.42
CA LYS A 833 13.06 22.63 36.58
C LYS A 833 12.49 22.94 35.20
N ASP A 834 12.92 24.03 34.56
CA ASP A 834 12.54 24.33 33.18
C ASP A 834 13.15 23.33 32.17
N PHE A 835 12.30 22.79 31.29
CA PHE A 835 12.65 21.85 30.21
C PHE A 835 12.55 22.46 28.81
N GLU A 836 12.23 23.74 28.66
CA GLU A 836 12.11 24.35 27.32
C GLU A 836 13.37 24.12 26.46
N SER A 837 14.56 24.30 27.05
CA SER A 837 15.83 24.01 26.36
C SER A 837 15.99 22.54 25.94
N PHE A 838 15.48 21.59 26.73
CA PHE A 838 15.54 20.16 26.38
C PHE A 838 14.71 19.89 25.12
N PHE A 839 13.47 20.37 25.07
CA PHE A 839 12.59 20.17 23.92
C PHE A 839 13.10 20.91 22.69
N ASN A 840 13.60 22.14 22.86
CA ASN A 840 14.18 22.94 21.79
C ASN A 840 15.38 22.27 21.11
N LYS A 841 16.19 21.53 21.89
CA LYS A 841 17.37 20.84 21.34
C LYS A 841 17.01 19.50 20.71
N TYR A 842 16.23 18.67 21.41
CA TYR A 842 16.13 17.24 21.11
C TYR A 842 14.81 16.83 20.46
N VAL A 843 13.75 17.64 20.56
CA VAL A 843 12.42 17.32 20.01
C VAL A 843 12.09 18.17 18.80
N THR A 844 12.21 19.50 18.93
CA THR A 844 12.00 20.44 17.82
C THR A 844 13.30 20.75 17.07
N GLY A 845 14.43 20.68 17.76
CA GLY A 845 15.77 20.71 17.19
C GLY A 845 16.24 19.36 16.66
N THR A 846 17.42 19.36 16.07
CA THR A 846 18.06 18.17 15.47
C THR A 846 19.25 17.66 16.28
N GLU A 847 19.50 18.22 17.47
CA GLU A 847 20.59 17.79 18.33
C GLU A 847 20.37 16.34 18.81
N ARG A 848 21.47 15.62 19.06
CA ARG A 848 21.41 14.25 19.58
C ARG A 848 20.85 14.25 20.99
N LEU A 849 19.83 13.43 21.24
CA LEU A 849 19.40 13.12 22.59
C LEU A 849 20.56 12.41 23.34
N PRO A 850 21.09 12.96 24.44
CA PRO A 850 22.28 12.42 25.11
C PRO A 850 21.90 11.24 26.02
N LEU A 851 21.50 10.12 25.43
CA LEU A 851 21.03 8.93 26.15
C LEU A 851 22.01 8.42 27.20
N GLU A 852 23.32 8.48 26.90
CA GLU A 852 24.37 8.02 27.81
C GLU A 852 24.35 8.81 29.13
N LYS A 853 24.07 10.11 29.04
CA LYS A 853 23.94 10.99 30.21
C LYS A 853 22.74 10.58 31.06
N HIS A 854 21.58 10.37 30.43
CA HIS A 854 20.35 10.08 31.14
C HIS A 854 20.36 8.68 31.77
N LEU A 855 20.82 7.65 31.05
CA LEU A 855 20.91 6.28 31.55
C LEU A 855 21.86 6.15 32.74
N LYS A 856 22.94 6.93 32.75
CA LYS A 856 23.89 6.98 33.88
C LYS A 856 23.23 7.42 35.18
N ASN A 857 22.14 8.21 35.13
CA ASN A 857 21.37 8.59 36.32
C ASN A 857 20.68 7.39 36.98
N ALA A 858 20.43 6.30 36.24
CA ALA A 858 19.82 5.07 36.74
C ALA A 858 20.85 3.94 36.95
N GLY A 859 22.14 4.23 36.88
CA GLY A 859 23.17 3.19 37.05
C GLY A 859 23.33 2.28 35.83
N VAL A 860 22.82 2.70 34.68
CA VAL A 860 22.98 2.00 33.40
C VAL A 860 24.04 2.73 32.58
N ASP A 861 25.06 2.01 32.14
CA ASP A 861 26.03 2.52 31.18
C ASP A 861 25.51 2.27 29.77
N ALA A 862 25.56 3.30 28.92
CA ALA A 862 25.42 3.14 27.49
C ALA A 862 26.70 3.64 26.82
N GLN A 863 27.35 2.76 26.08
CA GLN A 863 28.52 3.08 25.28
C GLN A 863 28.08 3.08 23.82
N ILE A 864 28.22 4.23 23.16
CA ILE A 864 27.82 4.43 21.77
C ILE A 864 29.08 4.63 20.95
N GLU A 865 29.32 3.69 20.05
CA GLU A 865 30.42 3.75 19.09
C GLU A 865 29.87 4.03 17.70
N PHE A 866 30.25 5.17 17.15
CA PHE A 866 30.01 5.50 15.75
C PHE A 866 31.18 4.93 14.95
N GLY A 867 30.91 3.88 14.20
CA GLY A 867 31.87 3.29 13.29
C GLY A 867 31.88 4.01 11.94
N GLU A 868 32.47 3.34 10.95
CA GLU A 868 32.59 3.85 9.59
C GLU A 868 31.21 4.20 8.99
N LYS A 869 31.16 5.26 8.16
CA LYS A 869 30.02 5.52 7.29
C LYS A 869 29.97 4.42 6.22
N LEU A 870 28.99 3.55 6.37
CA LEU A 870 28.76 2.44 5.46
C LEU A 870 27.41 2.63 4.74
N PRO A 871 27.27 2.11 3.51
CA PRO A 871 25.99 2.02 2.82
C PRO A 871 24.83 1.61 3.74
N ASN A 872 23.70 2.28 3.59
CA ASN A 872 22.49 2.06 4.38
C ASN A 872 21.94 0.67 4.06
N LEU A 873 21.86 -0.18 5.09
CA LEU A 873 21.48 -1.58 4.92
C LEU A 873 20.12 -1.73 4.24
N ARG A 874 19.12 -0.93 4.62
CA ARG A 874 17.78 -0.99 4.03
C ARG A 874 17.81 -0.69 2.54
N TYR A 875 18.58 0.32 2.12
CA TYR A 875 18.78 0.62 0.70
C TYR A 875 19.48 -0.52 -0.03
N ILE A 876 20.53 -1.11 0.54
CA ILE A 876 21.24 -2.26 -0.06
C ILE A 876 20.28 -3.44 -0.28
N LEU A 877 19.55 -3.83 0.77
CA LEU A 877 18.69 -5.00 0.74
C LEU A 877 17.50 -4.75 -0.20
N ASN A 878 16.74 -3.68 0.00
CA ASN A 878 15.48 -3.46 -0.71
C ASN A 878 15.70 -2.96 -2.13
N GLU A 879 16.52 -1.94 -2.30
CA GLU A 879 16.68 -1.26 -3.59
C GLU A 879 17.71 -1.95 -4.48
N MET A 880 18.83 -2.44 -3.91
CA MET A 880 19.92 -3.01 -4.71
C MET A 880 19.78 -4.53 -4.91
N LEU A 881 19.62 -5.28 -3.82
CA LEU A 881 19.57 -6.75 -3.87
C LEU A 881 18.16 -7.28 -4.08
N SER A 882 17.12 -6.48 -3.87
CA SER A 882 15.73 -6.96 -3.81
C SER A 882 15.57 -8.11 -2.80
N ILE A 883 16.33 -8.05 -1.71
CA ILE A 883 16.12 -8.86 -0.52
C ILE A 883 15.24 -8.02 0.38
N ARG A 884 13.98 -8.41 0.58
CA ARG A 884 13.15 -7.66 1.52
C ARG A 884 13.61 -7.95 2.95
N LEU A 885 13.83 -9.21 3.30
CA LEU A 885 14.26 -9.56 4.65
C LEU A 885 15.55 -10.38 4.67
N LEU A 886 16.52 -9.96 5.49
CA LEU A 886 17.73 -10.72 5.78
C LEU A 886 17.83 -10.96 7.30
N ARG A 887 17.81 -12.22 7.72
CA ARG A 887 17.90 -12.68 9.13
C ARG A 887 19.33 -13.03 9.48
N ASN A 888 19.84 -12.66 10.65
CA ASN A 888 21.07 -13.27 11.14
C ASN A 888 20.73 -14.37 12.15
N THR A 889 21.61 -15.36 12.29
CA THR A 889 21.47 -16.50 13.22
C THR A 889 22.58 -16.44 14.26
N LYS A 890 22.44 -17.16 15.39
CA LYS A 890 23.51 -17.25 16.41
C LYS A 890 24.86 -17.72 15.87
N GLU A 891 24.83 -18.55 14.83
CA GLU A 891 26.02 -19.11 14.20
C GLU A 891 26.68 -18.13 13.22
N GLY A 892 26.11 -16.93 13.04
CA GLY A 892 26.58 -15.90 12.11
C GLY A 892 26.22 -16.21 10.65
N SER A 893 25.11 -16.90 10.40
CA SER A 893 24.59 -17.11 9.04
C SER A 893 23.47 -16.11 8.73
N LEU A 894 23.53 -15.48 7.56
CA LEU A 894 22.53 -14.52 7.09
C LEU A 894 21.48 -15.21 6.21
N ILE A 895 20.21 -15.28 6.59
CA ILE A 895 19.14 -16.01 5.88
C ILE A 895 18.18 -15.05 5.17
N ILE A 896 17.97 -15.24 3.88
CA ILE A 896 17.12 -14.43 3.02
C ILE A 896 15.65 -14.87 3.12
N PHE A 897 14.72 -13.91 3.17
CA PHE A 897 13.28 -14.12 3.07
C PHE A 897 12.62 -13.00 2.26
N ARG A 898 11.42 -13.28 1.73
CA ARG A 898 10.58 -12.36 0.96
C ARG A 898 11.33 -11.69 -0.19
N SER A 899 12.26 -12.40 -0.82
CA SER A 899 12.93 -11.88 -2.00
C SER A 899 12.20 -12.33 -3.27
N PRO A 900 11.89 -11.43 -4.21
CA PRO A 900 11.48 -11.84 -5.56
C PRO A 900 12.61 -12.54 -6.35
N LYS A 901 13.88 -12.47 -5.89
CA LYS A 901 15.05 -13.00 -6.59
C LYS A 901 15.62 -14.29 -5.98
N TYR A 902 15.48 -14.50 -4.68
CA TYR A 902 16.07 -15.63 -3.93
C TYR A 902 15.01 -16.46 -3.22
N GLN A 903 15.34 -17.68 -2.80
CA GLN A 903 14.40 -18.52 -2.07
C GLN A 903 14.39 -18.17 -0.58
N ASP A 904 13.20 -18.20 0.01
CA ASP A 904 13.06 -18.05 1.47
C ASP A 904 13.80 -19.20 2.17
N GLY A 905 14.66 -18.84 3.12
CA GLY A 905 15.54 -19.79 3.81
C GLY A 905 16.95 -19.92 3.23
N ASP A 906 17.26 -19.26 2.11
CA ASP A 906 18.63 -19.22 1.57
C ASP A 906 19.59 -18.53 2.54
N LYS A 907 20.70 -19.16 2.90
CA LYS A 907 21.75 -18.53 3.71
C LYS A 907 22.72 -17.76 2.81
N LEU A 908 22.70 -16.44 2.80
CA LEU A 908 23.77 -15.62 2.25
C LEU A 908 25.09 -15.85 3.02
N ILE A 909 26.07 -16.46 2.34
CA ILE A 909 27.36 -16.84 2.92
C ILE A 909 28.55 -16.04 2.37
N ALA A 910 28.46 -15.49 1.15
CA ALA A 910 29.48 -14.61 0.60
C ALA A 910 28.93 -13.63 -0.45
N ILE A 911 29.66 -12.54 -0.67
CA ILE A 911 29.42 -11.53 -1.71
C ILE A 911 30.74 -11.30 -2.44
N ASN A 912 30.79 -11.52 -3.77
CA ASN A 912 32.02 -11.48 -4.58
C ASN A 912 33.16 -12.26 -3.91
N ASP A 913 32.89 -13.52 -3.57
CA ASP A 913 33.79 -14.43 -2.81
C ASP A 913 34.21 -13.97 -1.40
N THR A 914 33.77 -12.79 -0.95
CA THR A 914 34.03 -12.30 0.41
C THR A 914 32.98 -12.87 1.37
N PRO A 915 33.37 -13.67 2.37
CA PRO A 915 32.41 -14.23 3.32
C PRO A 915 31.66 -13.14 4.08
N VAL A 916 30.35 -13.32 4.23
CA VAL A 916 29.50 -12.40 5.00
C VAL A 916 28.79 -13.17 6.12
N LYS A 917 28.88 -12.67 7.35
CA LYS A 917 28.28 -13.28 8.55
C LYS A 917 27.40 -12.33 9.34
N THR A 918 27.56 -11.04 9.08
CA THR A 918 26.86 -9.97 9.76
C THR A 918 26.29 -8.98 8.76
N PHE A 919 25.29 -8.20 9.18
CA PHE A 919 24.78 -7.10 8.37
C PHE A 919 25.86 -6.09 8.03
N GLU A 920 26.87 -5.93 8.88
CA GLU A 920 27.97 -5.01 8.62
C GLU A 920 28.89 -5.50 7.52
N ASP A 921 29.10 -6.81 7.40
CA ASP A 921 29.83 -7.40 6.27
C ASP A 921 29.12 -7.10 4.95
N VAL A 922 27.78 -7.25 4.91
CA VAL A 922 26.96 -6.89 3.74
C VAL A 922 27.11 -5.41 3.39
N ARG A 923 27.08 -4.53 4.40
CA ARG A 923 27.26 -3.08 4.19
C ARG A 923 28.65 -2.73 3.66
N ARG A 924 29.70 -3.37 4.18
CA ARG A 924 31.09 -3.17 3.70
C ARG A 924 31.26 -3.65 2.26
N SER A 925 30.70 -4.81 1.92
CA SER A 925 30.72 -5.31 0.54
C SER A 925 30.03 -4.35 -0.44
N ALA A 926 29.07 -3.56 0.03
CA ALA A 926 28.29 -2.64 -0.80
C ALA A 926 28.88 -1.24 -0.98
N LYS A 927 30.07 -0.95 -0.42
CA LYS A 927 30.63 0.41 -0.34
C LYS A 927 30.74 1.11 -1.69
N ASP A 928 31.15 0.37 -2.71
CA ASP A 928 31.42 0.90 -4.04
C ASP A 928 30.35 0.53 -5.08
N TRP A 929 29.22 -0.02 -4.64
CA TRP A 929 28.18 -0.50 -5.54
C TRP A 929 27.47 0.63 -6.29
N LYS A 930 27.12 0.35 -7.54
CA LYS A 930 26.29 1.22 -8.38
C LYS A 930 25.13 0.44 -8.96
N SER A 931 24.02 1.14 -9.18
CA SER A 931 22.87 0.58 -9.88
C SER A 931 23.27 0.10 -11.27
N GLY A 932 22.94 -1.16 -11.59
CA GLY A 932 23.34 -1.86 -12.81
C GLY A 932 24.61 -2.70 -12.70
N ASP A 933 25.41 -2.58 -11.63
CA ASP A 933 26.54 -3.47 -11.40
C ASP A 933 26.05 -4.92 -11.19
N VAL A 934 26.92 -5.89 -11.46
CA VAL A 934 26.65 -7.31 -11.18
C VAL A 934 27.58 -7.76 -10.07
N VAL A 935 27.00 -8.32 -9.01
CA VAL A 935 27.73 -8.92 -7.88
C VAL A 935 27.37 -10.39 -7.76
N GLU A 936 28.29 -11.21 -7.28
CA GLU A 936 28.05 -12.63 -7.05
C GLU A 936 27.63 -12.87 -5.61
N LEU A 937 26.41 -13.35 -5.39
CA LEU A 937 25.97 -13.79 -4.07
C LEU A 937 26.16 -15.29 -3.96
N THR A 938 26.98 -15.72 -3.02
CA THR A 938 27.07 -17.13 -2.65
C THR A 938 26.06 -17.40 -1.54
N LEU A 939 25.14 -18.33 -1.79
CA LEU A 939 24.08 -18.76 -0.90
C LEU A 939 24.30 -20.22 -0.49
N GLU A 940 23.92 -20.63 0.71
CA GLU A 940 23.77 -22.02 1.11
C GLU A 940 22.27 -22.35 1.18
N ARG A 941 21.85 -23.29 0.34
CA ARG A 941 20.48 -23.77 0.25
C ARG A 941 20.45 -25.25 0.59
N LYS A 942 19.75 -25.62 1.67
CA LYS A 942 19.65 -27.01 2.15
C LYS A 942 21.03 -27.70 2.31
N GLY A 943 22.05 -26.94 2.69
CA GLY A 943 23.42 -27.44 2.89
C GLY A 943 24.32 -27.40 1.64
N GLU A 944 23.80 -27.03 0.47
CA GLU A 944 24.60 -26.86 -0.76
C GLU A 944 24.91 -25.40 -1.05
N LYS A 945 26.15 -25.12 -1.48
CA LYS A 945 26.57 -23.77 -1.88
C LYS A 945 26.19 -23.49 -3.33
N ILE A 946 25.57 -22.34 -3.56
CA ILE A 946 25.09 -21.85 -4.87
C ILE A 946 25.57 -20.41 -5.04
N THR A 947 26.33 -20.12 -6.08
CA THR A 947 26.72 -18.74 -6.42
C THR A 947 25.83 -18.21 -7.53
N LEU A 948 25.23 -17.04 -7.33
CA LEU A 948 24.30 -16.40 -8.26
C LEU A 948 24.77 -15.00 -8.65
N PRO A 949 24.94 -14.69 -9.95
CA PRO A 949 25.16 -13.33 -10.39
C PRO A 949 23.87 -12.52 -10.17
N THR A 950 24.02 -11.40 -9.47
CA THR A 950 22.94 -10.50 -9.08
C THR A 950 23.18 -9.13 -9.66
N THR A 951 22.33 -8.70 -10.58
CA THR A 951 22.30 -7.30 -11.02
C THR A 951 21.68 -6.43 -9.93
N LEU A 952 22.44 -5.43 -9.50
CA LEU A 952 22.05 -4.46 -8.48
C LEU A 952 21.03 -3.46 -9.03
N GLY A 953 19.96 -3.24 -8.29
CA GLY A 953 18.99 -2.17 -8.54
C GLY A 953 19.39 -0.82 -7.95
N GLY A 954 18.40 0.01 -7.61
CA GLY A 954 18.58 1.35 -7.05
C GLY A 954 18.65 2.48 -8.07
N MET A 955 18.81 3.71 -7.61
CA MET A 955 18.80 4.91 -8.47
C MET A 955 20.00 4.95 -9.42
N PRO A 956 19.79 5.17 -10.74
CA PRO A 956 20.88 5.23 -11.72
C PRO A 956 21.91 6.31 -11.39
N GLY A 957 23.19 5.93 -11.33
CA GLY A 957 24.32 6.84 -11.16
C GLY A 957 24.52 7.40 -9.75
N LYS A 958 23.82 6.89 -8.73
CA LYS A 958 24.06 7.27 -7.32
C LYS A 958 24.56 6.07 -6.51
N PRO A 959 25.62 6.22 -5.68
CA PRO A 959 26.02 5.19 -4.73
C PRO A 959 24.93 5.00 -3.66
N PRO A 960 24.91 3.85 -2.96
CA PRO A 960 24.00 3.65 -1.85
C PRO A 960 24.18 4.73 -0.78
N LEU A 961 23.07 5.23 -0.24
CA LEU A 961 23.07 6.27 0.79
C LEU A 961 23.92 5.82 1.98
N GLU A 962 24.89 6.62 2.42
CA GLU A 962 25.70 6.28 3.58
C GLU A 962 24.96 6.52 4.90
N ALA A 963 25.16 5.62 5.87
CA ALA A 963 24.75 5.78 7.26
C ALA A 963 25.92 5.37 8.17
N ALA A 964 26.07 5.99 9.34
CA ALA A 964 27.05 5.51 10.31
C ALA A 964 26.74 4.05 10.72
N SER A 965 27.75 3.22 10.89
CA SER A 965 27.61 2.02 11.73
C SER A 965 27.49 2.50 13.18
N ILE A 966 26.52 1.96 13.91
CA ILE A 966 26.21 2.38 15.28
C ILE A 966 26.19 1.11 16.11
N ASN A 967 27.14 0.99 17.02
CA ASN A 967 27.18 -0.08 18.01
C ASN A 967 26.88 0.51 19.37
N ILE A 968 25.91 -0.08 20.07
CA ILE A 968 25.49 0.38 21.39
C ILE A 968 25.59 -0.77 22.37
N THR A 969 26.38 -0.60 23.41
CA THR A 969 26.43 -1.55 24.53
C THR A 969 25.72 -0.91 25.71
N ILE A 970 24.64 -1.53 26.16
CA ILE A 970 23.89 -1.09 27.35
C ILE A 970 24.10 -2.13 28.44
N THR A 971 24.67 -1.72 29.57
CA THR A 971 24.97 -2.62 30.70
C THR A 971 24.59 -1.97 32.02
N GLN A 972 24.10 -2.78 32.96
CA GLN A 972 23.96 -2.32 34.33
C GLN A 972 25.33 -2.24 35.00
N LYS A 973 25.56 -1.18 35.78
CA LYS A 973 26.76 -1.08 36.61
C LYS A 973 26.55 -1.83 37.92
N PRO A 974 27.34 -2.88 38.21
CA PRO A 974 27.25 -3.61 39.47
C PRO A 974 27.47 -2.71 40.70
N ASP A 975 28.36 -1.72 40.57
CA ASP A 975 28.76 -0.80 41.66
C ASP A 975 27.93 0.50 41.70
N SER A 976 26.70 0.47 41.15
CA SER A 976 25.83 1.63 41.16
C SER A 976 25.31 1.95 42.57
N THR A 977 25.23 3.23 42.93
CA THR A 977 24.69 3.65 44.22
C THR A 977 23.23 3.22 44.40
N ASP A 978 22.81 2.98 45.64
CA ASP A 978 21.43 2.56 45.96
C ASP A 978 20.40 3.52 45.38
N ALA A 979 20.67 4.84 45.42
CA ALA A 979 19.79 5.85 44.84
C ALA A 979 19.62 5.69 43.32
N ARG A 980 20.67 5.32 42.58
CA ARG A 980 20.60 5.10 41.13
C ARG A 980 19.90 3.79 40.80
N ARG A 981 20.19 2.72 41.56
CA ARG A 981 19.49 1.43 41.44
C ARG A 981 17.99 1.58 41.73
N ALA A 982 17.62 2.42 42.70
CA ALA A 982 16.23 2.73 43.00
C ALA A 982 15.51 3.45 41.85
N ILE A 983 16.19 4.33 41.10
CA ILE A 983 15.62 4.95 39.90
C ILE A 983 15.31 3.89 38.85
N TRP A 984 16.28 3.03 38.51
CA TRP A 984 16.07 1.96 37.53
C TRP A 984 14.94 1.00 37.95
N SER A 985 14.98 0.56 39.20
CA SER A 985 13.96 -0.31 39.80
C SER A 985 12.58 0.34 39.77
N GLY A 986 12.51 1.66 40.00
CA GLY A 986 11.27 2.43 39.92
C GLY A 986 10.69 2.55 38.51
N ILE A 987 11.51 2.45 37.46
CA ILE A 987 11.01 2.36 36.07
C ILE A 987 10.41 0.98 35.84
N LEU A 988 11.15 -0.07 36.20
CA LEU A 988 10.79 -1.46 35.93
C LEU A 988 9.70 -2.00 36.87
N GLY A 989 9.36 -1.30 37.94
CA GLY A 989 8.41 -1.78 38.96
C GLY A 989 8.98 -2.87 39.86
N ASN A 990 10.29 -3.11 39.81
CA ASN A 990 11.01 -4.06 40.64
C ASN A 990 11.30 -3.44 42.00
N ASN A 991 10.27 -3.12 42.80
CA ASN A 991 10.51 -2.73 44.19
C ASN A 991 10.98 -3.98 44.96
N GLN A 992 12.30 -4.12 45.15
CA GLN A 992 12.84 -4.88 46.29
C GLN A 992 12.70 -4.08 47.57
#